data_AF-A0A7W1EA15-F1
#
_entry.id   AF-A0A7W1EA15-F1
#
_cell.length_a   1.000
_cell.length_b   1.000
_cell.length_c   1.000
_cell.angle_alpha   90.00
_cell.angle_beta   90.00
_cell.angle_gamma   90.00
#
_symmetry.space_group_name_H-M   'P 1'
#
loop_
_entity.id
_entity.type
_entity.pdbx_description
1 polymer ?
#
loop_
_entity_poly.entity_id
_entity_poly.type
_entity_poly.pdbx_seq_one_letter_code
_entity_poly.pdbx_strand_id
1 'polypeptide(L)'
;SVIAGVHFVQPPPFARGVSVVHLDLVRQTGRWRLTAVRAELIPTTETPASVRVAARLKPRDAAVRDWADSTLGTSLAPMRAAAARAEPTDLIDFVNAVQRRTAQADLSATSAFDLRAGWDSGAVRMADLLALYPYENTLRAIRLSGAGLKAYLEQSARYFRVDPLGRVTLNDSIPGYNYDILGGVRYSIDLRRPAGDRITGVAVHGRPVQPSDSFTMAVNSYRQTGTGGYGMLHGARVTYDRGEDIRSLLASAVQQEQPLDPARYREQGWRIVPEQMAAQVRALFRLRGPASPPARRDTVLLRILATTDLHGHIEQVPRLKAVFDSLAAACGCPTLRLDGGDEMQGTLLSNATGGRSTIDVLNRLGLAAAVVGNHDLDWSVDSLRSRMTESRYPWVVANVYDSASGGRPVWAQPYRLLSAGQLTVAVVGYITADTRALVKADRVAGLRIGHGAIALKAVLDTVRARRPDLTVLLAHAGATCARAVCGGEIVDLAAELERGRVDLILAGHTHRVVETVAGGIPILEAGRYGQAYAIADVVQTPSGRRLRTGVARVDTLGPGDPALAAVVAGYRQRLDSVASRVIARIKLPLARAGDQHRVGALIVGARQAMLRTDVAIANNGGIRTGIPAGPVTFGRLYEVQPFGNGLVRLTLTGAQLRETLEHALADGRPDAHVAGVVVRYDPRRPAGRRIVSLTLPRGGKLRDKARYTLAADDFVAGGGDGYALLATLPREPAGLSDLDALTGYLRRLPQPVEVTATPGFVAVR
;
A
#
# COMPACT_ATOMS: atom_id res chain seq x y z
N SER A 1 0.05 15.17 -9.68
CA SER A 1 -1.12 14.28 -9.88
C SER A 1 -2.09 14.90 -10.88
N VAL A 2 -2.96 14.12 -11.52
CA VAL A 2 -4.04 14.65 -12.37
C VAL A 2 -5.37 14.13 -11.81
N ILE A 3 -6.30 15.03 -11.50
CA ILE A 3 -7.60 14.68 -10.91
C ILE A 3 -8.68 15.33 -11.78
N ALA A 4 -9.57 14.51 -12.34
CA ALA A 4 -10.65 14.95 -13.24
C ALA A 4 -10.19 15.88 -14.40
N GLY A 5 -9.01 15.60 -14.96
CA GLY A 5 -8.43 16.41 -16.05
C GLY A 5 -7.69 17.68 -15.60
N VAL A 6 -7.67 17.98 -14.30
CA VAL A 6 -6.91 19.10 -13.73
C VAL A 6 -5.55 18.61 -13.24
N HIS A 7 -4.48 19.24 -13.71
CA HIS A 7 -3.12 18.94 -13.28
C HIS A 7 -2.82 19.64 -11.95
N PHE A 8 -2.52 18.85 -10.93
CA PHE A 8 -2.08 19.30 -9.62
C PHE A 8 -0.58 19.07 -9.47
N VAL A 9 0.14 20.16 -9.21
CA VAL A 9 1.53 20.12 -8.77
C VAL A 9 1.63 20.97 -7.51
N GLN A 10 2.26 20.43 -6.48
CA GLN A 10 2.45 21.12 -5.22
C GLN A 10 3.88 20.85 -4.75
N PRO A 11 4.77 21.85 -4.82
CA PRO A 11 6.11 21.68 -4.28
C PRO A 11 6.04 21.51 -2.75
N PRO A 12 6.94 20.72 -2.15
CA PRO A 12 7.01 20.58 -0.71
C PRO A 12 7.41 21.93 -0.08
N PRO A 13 7.02 22.18 1.18
CA PRO A 13 7.33 23.44 1.84
C PRO A 13 8.86 23.63 2.01
N PHE A 14 9.25 24.87 2.30
CA PHE A 14 10.64 25.30 2.54
C PHE A 14 11.53 25.20 1.30
N ALA A 15 10.94 25.41 0.12
CA ALA A 15 11.63 25.34 -1.16
C ALA A 15 12.37 24.01 -1.40
N ARG A 16 11.96 22.91 -0.75
CA ARG A 16 12.58 21.57 -0.87
C ARG A 16 12.35 20.92 -2.24
N GLY A 17 11.52 21.53 -3.07
CA GLY A 17 11.35 21.16 -4.45
C GLY A 17 10.79 22.31 -5.29
N VAL A 18 11.07 22.27 -6.58
CA VAL A 18 10.52 23.17 -7.59
C VAL A 18 9.56 22.38 -8.44
N SER A 19 8.34 22.89 -8.59
CA SER A 19 7.40 22.32 -9.56
C SER A 19 7.65 22.94 -10.92
N VAL A 20 7.90 22.12 -11.93
CA VAL A 20 8.03 22.57 -13.32
C VAL A 20 6.80 22.09 -14.07
N VAL A 21 6.05 23.03 -14.63
CA VAL A 21 4.86 22.76 -15.45
C VAL A 21 5.20 23.07 -16.89
N HIS A 22 4.98 22.11 -17.77
CA HIS A 22 5.17 22.27 -19.20
C HIS A 22 3.80 22.23 -19.88
N LEU A 23 3.56 23.20 -20.76
CA LEU A 23 2.31 23.40 -21.47
C LEU A 23 2.56 23.24 -22.97
N ASP A 24 1.86 22.29 -23.59
CA ASP A 24 1.88 22.14 -25.04
C ASP A 24 0.71 22.95 -25.61
N LEU A 25 1.01 23.90 -26.48
CA LEU A 25 0.05 24.83 -27.07
C LEU A 25 0.05 24.70 -28.59
N VAL A 26 -1.13 24.68 -29.20
CA VAL A 26 -1.31 24.72 -30.66
C VAL A 26 -2.13 25.94 -31.03
N ARG A 27 -1.67 26.70 -32.04
CA ARG A 27 -2.38 27.89 -32.51
C ARG A 27 -3.49 27.51 -33.49
N GLN A 28 -4.72 27.91 -33.21
CA GLN A 28 -5.89 27.71 -34.06
C GLN A 28 -6.66 29.02 -34.19
N THR A 29 -7.02 29.41 -35.42
CA THR A 29 -7.80 30.63 -35.72
C THR A 29 -7.28 31.90 -35.03
N GLY A 30 -5.95 32.05 -34.95
CA GLY A 30 -5.29 33.19 -34.32
C GLY A 30 -5.13 33.11 -32.80
N ARG A 31 -5.76 32.14 -32.12
CA ARG A 31 -5.70 31.92 -30.66
C ARG A 31 -4.90 30.68 -30.29
N TRP A 32 -4.26 30.68 -29.11
CA TRP A 32 -3.54 29.52 -28.59
C TRP A 32 -4.51 28.59 -27.86
N ARG A 33 -4.46 27.30 -28.20
CA ARG A 33 -5.22 26.23 -27.56
C ARG A 33 -4.27 25.29 -26.83
N LEU A 34 -4.49 25.08 -25.54
CA LEU A 34 -3.78 24.09 -24.74
C LEU A 34 -4.13 22.67 -25.20
N THR A 35 -3.11 21.89 -25.53
CA THR A 35 -3.25 20.51 -26.02
C THR A 35 -2.74 19.47 -25.03
N ALA A 36 -1.76 19.82 -24.19
CA ALA A 36 -1.32 18.96 -23.10
C ALA A 36 -0.68 19.77 -21.98
N VAL A 37 -0.69 19.19 -20.79
CA VAL A 37 0.03 19.68 -19.62
C VAL A 37 0.85 18.51 -19.07
N ARG A 38 2.11 18.74 -18.72
CA ARG A 38 2.87 17.83 -17.84
C ARG A 38 3.44 18.63 -16.68
N ALA A 39 3.60 17.98 -15.54
CA ALA A 39 4.22 18.60 -14.39
C ALA A 39 5.19 17.63 -13.73
N GLU A 40 6.33 18.14 -13.28
CA GLU A 40 7.35 17.40 -12.54
C GLU A 40 7.74 18.16 -11.28
N LEU A 41 8.19 17.42 -10.27
CA LEU A 41 8.69 18.00 -9.03
C LEU A 41 10.19 17.68 -8.93
N ILE A 42 11.01 18.73 -8.99
CA ILE A 42 12.47 18.63 -8.90
C ILE A 42 12.88 18.88 -7.45
N PRO A 43 13.48 17.90 -6.74
CA PRO A 43 14.04 18.14 -5.41
C PRO A 43 15.19 19.15 -5.48
N THR A 44 15.16 20.17 -4.62
CA THR A 44 16.26 21.14 -4.53
C THR A 44 17.32 20.72 -3.52
N THR A 45 17.01 19.74 -2.66
CA THR A 45 17.90 19.24 -1.60
C THR A 45 19.19 18.62 -2.13
N GLU A 46 19.19 18.18 -3.39
CA GLU A 46 20.34 17.55 -4.06
C GLU A 46 21.05 18.52 -5.01
N THR A 47 20.55 19.75 -5.16
CA THR A 47 21.14 20.76 -6.04
C THR A 47 22.07 21.66 -5.23
N PRO A 48 23.34 21.82 -5.61
CA PRO A 48 24.24 22.76 -4.95
C PRO A 48 23.67 24.18 -4.93
N ALA A 49 23.74 24.85 -3.77
CA ALA A 49 23.29 26.23 -3.65
C ALA A 49 24.10 27.14 -4.59
N SER A 50 23.44 28.13 -5.19
CA SER A 50 24.13 29.13 -6.01
C SER A 50 25.18 29.87 -5.18
N VAL A 51 26.45 29.72 -5.55
CA VAL A 51 27.59 30.34 -4.86
C VAL A 51 27.41 31.86 -4.73
N ARG A 52 26.93 32.51 -5.80
CA ARG A 52 26.70 33.96 -5.84
C ARG A 52 25.59 34.40 -4.88
N VAL A 53 24.48 33.66 -4.82
CA VAL A 53 23.36 33.98 -3.92
C VAL A 53 23.75 33.71 -2.47
N ALA A 54 24.39 32.56 -2.20
CA ALA A 54 24.88 32.21 -0.88
C ALA A 54 25.88 33.25 -0.35
N ALA A 55 26.84 33.69 -1.16
CA ALA A 55 27.80 34.73 -0.77
C ALA A 55 27.11 36.07 -0.43
N ARG A 56 26.09 36.47 -1.20
CA ARG A 56 25.33 37.72 -0.95
C ARG A 56 24.46 37.64 0.31
N LEU A 57 23.97 36.45 0.65
CA LEU A 57 23.13 36.23 1.84
C LEU A 57 23.95 35.97 3.09
N LYS A 58 25.19 35.47 2.97
CA LYS A 58 26.03 35.08 4.11
C LYS A 58 26.13 36.13 5.23
N PRO A 59 26.34 37.43 4.96
CA PRO A 59 26.38 38.43 6.04
C PRO A 59 25.02 38.61 6.75
N ARG A 60 23.92 38.50 6.02
CA ARG A 60 22.56 38.60 6.59
C ARG A 60 22.19 37.35 7.37
N ASP A 61 22.53 36.18 6.85
CA ASP A 61 22.36 34.90 7.54
C ASP A 61 23.17 34.86 8.84
N ALA A 62 24.43 35.32 8.82
CA ALA A 62 25.21 35.50 10.04
C ALA A 62 24.53 36.46 11.04
N ALA A 63 24.14 37.66 10.61
CA ALA A 63 23.47 38.63 11.48
C ALA A 63 22.15 38.10 12.08
N VAL A 64 21.36 37.35 11.30
CA VAL A 64 20.13 36.72 11.79
C VAL A 64 20.42 35.59 12.77
N ARG A 65 21.45 34.77 12.52
CA ARG A 65 21.87 33.71 13.46
C ARG A 65 22.39 34.31 14.76
N ASP A 66 23.24 35.33 14.68
CA ASP A 66 23.76 36.03 15.86
C ASP A 66 22.62 36.64 16.70
N TRP A 67 21.64 37.26 16.04
CA TRP A 67 20.43 37.75 16.71
C TRP A 67 19.58 36.62 17.30
N ALA A 68 19.37 35.53 16.56
CA ALA A 68 18.59 34.39 17.02
C ALA A 68 19.28 33.65 18.19
N ASP A 69 20.61 33.60 18.20
CA ASP A 69 21.40 33.01 19.28
C ASP A 69 21.55 33.93 20.50
N SER A 70 21.05 35.18 20.43
CA SER A 70 21.04 36.07 21.58
C SER A 70 20.27 35.45 22.75
N THR A 71 20.90 35.47 23.93
CA THR A 71 20.30 34.95 25.16
C THR A 71 19.32 35.98 25.72
N LEU A 72 18.08 35.56 25.92
CA LEU A 72 17.01 36.36 26.53
C LEU A 72 16.97 36.20 28.04
N GLY A 73 17.30 35.02 28.54
CA GLY A 73 17.39 34.75 29.96
C GLY A 73 17.82 33.32 30.23
N THR A 74 17.51 32.80 31.42
CA THR A 74 17.87 31.42 31.80
C THR A 74 16.68 30.64 32.34
N SER A 75 16.75 29.30 32.33
CA SER A 75 15.75 28.37 32.87
C SER A 75 16.41 27.37 33.83
N LEU A 76 15.78 27.12 34.99
CA LEU A 76 16.26 26.16 36.00
C LEU A 76 16.15 24.71 35.54
N ALA A 77 15.18 24.43 34.67
CA ALA A 77 14.94 23.09 34.13
C ALA A 77 14.50 23.15 32.65
N PRO A 78 14.60 22.04 31.90
CA PRO A 78 14.14 21.97 30.53
C PRO A 78 12.63 22.19 30.39
N MET A 79 12.21 22.85 29.32
CA MET A 79 10.80 22.99 28.94
C MET A 79 10.64 22.55 27.49
N ARG A 80 9.84 21.51 27.21
CA ARG A 80 9.76 20.87 25.88
C ARG A 80 8.33 20.76 25.35
N ALA A 81 8.16 20.98 24.04
CA ALA A 81 6.87 20.83 23.36
C ALA A 81 6.58 19.38 22.92
N ALA A 82 7.55 18.47 23.00
CA ALA A 82 7.45 17.12 22.43
C ALA A 82 6.19 16.36 22.88
N ALA A 83 5.77 16.58 24.12
CA ALA A 83 4.62 15.93 24.73
C ALA A 83 3.30 16.72 24.67
N ALA A 84 3.35 17.98 24.22
CA ALA A 84 2.27 18.95 24.35
C ALA A 84 0.94 18.51 23.73
N ARG A 85 0.97 17.70 22.68
CA ARG A 85 -0.25 17.19 22.04
C ARG A 85 -0.81 15.93 22.71
N ALA A 86 -0.10 15.31 23.64
CA ALA A 86 -0.48 14.07 24.31
C ALA A 86 -0.78 14.25 25.79
N GLU A 87 -0.10 15.18 26.45
CA GLU A 87 -0.21 15.46 27.88
C GLU A 87 0.20 16.93 28.18
N PRO A 88 -0.18 17.47 29.35
CA PRO A 88 0.26 18.81 29.76
C PRO A 88 1.77 18.95 29.77
N THR A 89 2.28 20.12 29.36
CA THR A 89 3.70 20.45 29.44
C THR A 89 3.91 21.84 29.98
N ASP A 90 4.94 21.98 30.83
CA ASP A 90 5.29 23.27 31.45
C ASP A 90 5.50 24.38 30.39
N LEU A 91 5.96 24.02 29.18
CA LEU A 91 6.17 24.97 28.07
C LEU A 91 4.87 25.58 27.53
N ILE A 92 3.83 24.77 27.37
CA ILE A 92 2.52 25.26 26.92
C ILE A 92 1.81 26.01 28.03
N ASP A 93 1.97 25.54 29.27
CA ASP A 93 1.41 26.22 30.43
C ASP A 93 2.05 27.59 30.64
N PHE A 94 3.36 27.73 30.40
CA PHE A 94 4.05 29.02 30.38
C PHE A 94 3.42 30.00 29.38
N VAL A 95 3.17 29.56 28.13
CA VAL A 95 2.52 30.41 27.12
C VAL A 95 1.13 30.83 27.59
N ASN A 96 0.33 29.87 28.07
CA ASN A 96 -1.03 30.15 28.54
C ASN A 96 -1.04 31.08 29.76
N ALA A 97 -0.09 30.94 30.69
CA ALA A 97 0.04 31.78 31.87
C ALA A 97 0.41 33.23 31.50
N VAL A 98 1.36 33.42 30.58
CA VAL A 98 1.73 34.75 30.08
C VAL A 98 0.54 35.41 29.40
N GLN A 99 -0.15 34.71 28.49
CA GLN A 99 -1.33 35.23 27.79
C GLN A 99 -2.46 35.63 28.77
N ARG A 100 -2.77 34.79 29.77
CA ARG A 100 -3.80 35.07 30.78
C ARG A 100 -3.46 36.28 31.63
N ARG A 101 -2.23 36.33 32.15
CA ARG A 101 -1.78 37.41 33.02
C ARG A 101 -1.76 38.76 32.31
N THR A 102 -1.27 38.79 31.07
CA THR A 102 -1.24 40.02 30.27
C THR A 102 -2.64 40.52 29.93
N ALA A 103 -3.53 39.63 29.49
CA ALA A 103 -4.89 40.02 29.09
C ALA A 103 -5.91 40.04 30.25
N GLN A 104 -5.49 39.74 31.48
CA GLN A 104 -6.35 39.54 32.66
C GLN A 104 -7.53 38.59 32.37
N ALA A 105 -7.23 37.47 31.70
CA ALA A 105 -8.23 36.51 31.24
C ALA A 105 -8.35 35.29 32.18
N ASP A 106 -9.57 34.76 32.31
CA ASP A 106 -9.86 33.53 33.06
C ASP A 106 -9.14 32.33 32.42
N LEU A 107 -9.18 32.28 31.09
CA LEU A 107 -8.70 31.17 30.26
C LEU A 107 -7.69 31.64 29.23
N SER A 108 -6.89 30.72 28.71
CA SER A 108 -6.07 30.95 27.52
C SER A 108 -6.02 29.72 26.64
N ALA A 109 -5.91 29.90 25.34
CA ALA A 109 -5.67 28.82 24.39
C ALA A 109 -4.42 29.09 23.54
N THR A 110 -3.62 28.05 23.34
CA THR A 110 -2.49 28.08 22.40
C THR A 110 -2.28 26.71 21.76
N SER A 111 -1.65 26.70 20.59
CA SER A 111 -1.27 25.47 19.88
C SER A 111 0.20 25.15 20.12
N ALA A 112 0.54 23.86 20.15
CA ALA A 112 1.93 23.43 20.04
C ALA A 112 2.35 23.42 18.56
N PHE A 113 2.86 24.56 18.06
CA PHE A 113 3.16 24.74 16.63
C PHE A 113 4.25 23.79 16.10
N ASP A 114 5.39 23.73 16.79
CA ASP A 114 6.47 22.78 16.54
C ASP A 114 6.74 21.95 17.80
N LEU A 115 6.65 20.62 17.69
CA LEU A 115 6.87 19.70 18.82
C LEU A 115 8.36 19.57 19.20
N ARG A 116 9.27 20.10 18.37
CA ARG A 116 10.70 20.17 18.68
C ARG A 116 11.06 21.43 19.47
N ALA A 117 10.14 22.39 19.57
CA ALA A 117 10.37 23.62 20.29
C ALA A 117 10.58 23.38 21.80
N GLY A 118 11.30 24.32 22.41
CA GLY A 118 11.68 24.27 23.81
C GLY A 118 13.18 24.44 24.00
N TRP A 119 13.59 24.43 25.25
CA TRP A 119 14.96 24.68 25.68
C TRP A 119 15.36 23.73 26.80
N ASP A 120 16.67 23.57 26.98
CA ASP A 120 17.26 22.88 28.12
C ASP A 120 17.36 23.79 29.34
N SER A 121 17.86 23.26 30.47
CA SER A 121 18.29 24.10 31.58
C SER A 121 19.46 25.00 31.15
N GLY A 122 19.49 26.24 31.61
CA GLY A 122 20.49 27.24 31.22
C GLY A 122 19.90 28.28 30.27
N ALA A 123 20.67 28.72 29.27
CA ALA A 123 20.30 29.83 28.41
C ALA A 123 19.03 29.55 27.58
N VAL A 124 18.12 30.54 27.57
CA VAL A 124 16.96 30.60 26.67
C VAL A 124 17.24 31.66 25.62
N ARG A 125 17.26 31.27 24.36
CA ARG A 125 17.63 32.15 23.23
C ARG A 125 16.41 32.63 22.46
N MET A 126 16.59 33.71 21.68
CA MET A 126 15.56 34.18 20.77
C MET A 126 15.11 33.09 19.78
N ALA A 127 16.03 32.25 19.31
CA ALA A 127 15.77 31.08 18.47
C ALA A 127 14.75 30.12 19.10
N ASP A 128 14.82 29.93 20.42
CA ASP A 128 13.95 28.99 21.13
C ASP A 128 12.50 29.54 21.18
N LEU A 129 12.34 30.87 21.34
CA LEU A 129 11.02 31.52 21.26
C LEU A 129 10.47 31.60 19.83
N LEU A 130 11.32 31.79 18.83
CA LEU A 130 10.92 31.74 17.42
C LEU A 130 10.42 30.34 17.04
N ALA A 131 11.05 29.29 17.57
CA ALA A 131 10.58 27.91 17.38
C ALA A 131 9.26 27.65 18.13
N LEU A 132 9.12 28.18 19.35
CA LEU A 132 7.91 28.04 20.16
C LEU A 132 6.70 28.75 19.54
N TYR A 133 6.88 29.99 19.08
CA TYR A 133 5.81 30.84 18.56
C TYR A 133 6.24 31.53 17.24
N PRO A 134 6.17 30.80 16.11
CA PRO A 134 6.75 31.24 14.84
C PRO A 134 5.94 32.33 14.12
N TYR A 135 4.70 32.59 14.56
CA TYR A 135 3.80 33.55 13.93
C TYR A 135 3.83 34.89 14.66
N GLU A 136 3.76 36.00 13.92
CA GLU A 136 3.63 37.38 14.44
C GLU A 136 2.18 37.69 14.82
N ASN A 137 1.58 36.81 15.63
CA ASN A 137 0.22 37.01 16.08
C ASN A 137 0.20 37.89 17.33
N THR A 138 -0.78 38.79 17.39
CA THR A 138 -0.99 39.65 18.55
C THR A 138 -1.97 39.01 19.54
N LEU A 139 -1.84 39.37 20.82
CA LEU A 139 -2.71 38.87 21.88
C LEU A 139 -4.09 39.53 21.81
N ARG A 140 -5.15 38.71 21.97
CA ARG A 140 -6.55 39.15 22.10
C ARG A 140 -7.17 38.46 23.29
N ALA A 141 -8.17 39.09 23.92
CA ALA A 141 -9.09 38.38 24.79
C ALA A 141 -10.54 38.62 24.37
N ILE A 142 -11.35 37.58 24.50
CA ILE A 142 -12.75 37.56 24.10
C ILE A 142 -13.64 37.05 25.22
N ARG A 143 -14.91 37.45 25.19
CA ARG A 143 -15.95 36.87 26.05
C ARG A 143 -16.53 35.61 25.40
N LEU A 144 -16.53 34.50 26.13
CA LEU A 144 -17.01 33.19 25.67
C LEU A 144 -17.98 32.58 26.69
N SER A 145 -19.10 32.02 26.22
CA SER A 145 -20.03 31.30 27.10
C SER A 145 -19.49 29.91 27.47
N GLY A 146 -20.03 29.28 28.52
CA GLY A 146 -19.68 27.90 28.86
C GLY A 146 -20.01 26.90 27.74
N ALA A 147 -21.11 27.14 27.00
CA ALA A 147 -21.41 26.39 25.79
C ALA A 147 -20.35 26.59 24.70
N GLY A 148 -19.91 27.84 24.49
CA GLY A 148 -18.84 28.18 23.56
C GLY A 148 -17.49 27.55 23.94
N LEU A 149 -17.17 27.51 25.24
CA LEU A 149 -15.98 26.85 25.77
C LEU A 149 -16.00 25.34 25.50
N LYS A 150 -17.13 24.68 25.76
CA LYS A 150 -17.27 23.24 25.44
C LYS A 150 -17.12 23.01 23.94
N ALA A 151 -17.76 23.83 23.09
CA ALA A 151 -17.63 23.71 21.64
C ALA A 151 -16.19 23.91 21.16
N TYR A 152 -15.45 24.84 21.76
CA TYR A 152 -14.04 25.08 21.47
C TYR A 152 -13.19 23.84 21.76
N LEU A 153 -13.35 23.26 22.95
CA LEU A 153 -12.64 22.06 23.38
C LEU A 153 -12.99 20.85 22.49
N GLU A 154 -14.26 20.69 22.09
CA GLU A 154 -14.68 19.63 21.17
C GLU A 154 -14.05 19.79 19.79
N GLN A 155 -13.97 21.03 19.27
CA GLN A 155 -13.31 21.32 18.01
C GLN A 155 -11.82 20.93 18.05
N SER A 156 -11.11 21.24 19.14
CA SER A 156 -9.72 20.83 19.33
C SER A 156 -9.60 19.30 19.41
N ALA A 157 -10.47 18.62 20.18
CA ALA A 157 -10.45 17.18 20.37
C ALA A 157 -10.70 16.33 19.10
N ARG A 158 -11.14 16.94 17.99
CA ARG A 158 -11.23 16.29 16.67
C ARG A 158 -9.87 15.89 16.10
N TYR A 159 -8.78 16.40 16.65
CA TYR A 159 -7.41 16.07 16.26
C TYR A 159 -7.09 14.57 16.39
N PHE A 160 -7.82 13.84 17.25
CA PHE A 160 -7.72 12.38 17.37
C PHE A 160 -8.81 11.66 16.59
N ARG A 161 -8.47 10.52 15.98
CA ARG A 161 -9.43 9.54 15.45
C ARG A 161 -9.28 8.24 16.23
N VAL A 162 -10.39 7.53 16.39
CA VAL A 162 -10.40 6.18 16.94
C VAL A 162 -11.05 5.30 15.90
N ASP A 163 -10.33 4.29 15.43
CA ASP A 163 -10.85 3.34 14.45
C ASP A 163 -11.79 2.30 15.11
N PRO A 164 -12.51 1.47 14.34
CA PRO A 164 -13.40 0.46 14.91
C PRO A 164 -12.69 -0.59 15.79
N LEU A 165 -11.37 -0.72 15.70
CA LEU A 165 -10.56 -1.63 16.53
C LEU A 165 -10.10 -0.96 17.84
N GLY A 166 -10.51 0.29 18.09
CA GLY A 166 -10.10 1.07 19.26
C GLY A 166 -8.68 1.61 19.16
N ARG A 167 -8.08 1.65 17.96
CA ARG A 167 -6.76 2.25 17.74
C ARG A 167 -6.89 3.76 17.58
N VAL A 168 -6.08 4.49 18.33
CA VAL A 168 -6.01 5.95 18.24
C VAL A 168 -5.02 6.36 17.14
N THR A 169 -5.47 7.19 16.21
CA THR A 169 -4.64 7.81 15.18
C THR A 169 -4.82 9.32 15.16
N LEU A 170 -3.94 10.04 14.46
CA LEU A 170 -4.12 11.47 14.23
C LEU A 170 -5.13 11.69 13.10
N ASN A 171 -5.86 12.79 13.18
CA ASN A 171 -6.72 13.25 12.11
C ASN A 171 -5.89 14.07 11.11
N ASP A 172 -5.40 13.43 10.05
CA ASP A 172 -4.51 14.08 9.07
C ASP A 172 -5.14 15.26 8.31
N SER A 173 -6.47 15.41 8.39
CA SER A 173 -7.19 16.57 7.86
C SER A 173 -7.13 17.78 8.79
N ILE A 174 -6.61 17.64 10.00
CA ILE A 174 -6.48 18.71 11.00
C ILE A 174 -4.98 18.93 11.26
N PRO A 175 -4.41 20.01 10.72
CA PRO A 175 -3.03 20.38 11.01
C PRO A 175 -2.82 20.57 12.52
N GLY A 176 -1.63 20.21 13.01
CA GLY A 176 -1.33 20.26 14.44
C GLY A 176 -1.39 21.65 15.07
N TYR A 177 -1.24 22.72 14.29
CA TYR A 177 -1.44 24.10 14.74
C TYR A 177 -2.93 24.50 14.87
N ASN A 178 -3.85 23.57 14.64
CA ASN A 178 -5.28 23.70 14.94
C ASN A 178 -5.71 22.85 16.15
N TYR A 179 -4.77 22.17 16.81
CA TYR A 179 -4.99 21.51 18.09
C TYR A 179 -4.59 22.45 19.23
N ASP A 180 -5.58 23.13 19.79
CA ASP A 180 -5.36 24.08 20.89
C ASP A 180 -5.49 23.40 22.25
N ILE A 181 -4.60 23.82 23.15
CA ILE A 181 -4.50 23.36 24.54
C ILE A 181 -4.83 24.56 25.41
N LEU A 182 -5.79 24.37 26.33
CA LEU A 182 -6.30 25.47 27.16
C LEU A 182 -5.68 25.44 28.55
N GLY A 183 -5.27 26.61 29.04
CA GLY A 183 -4.90 26.86 30.43
C GLY A 183 -6.04 27.56 31.19
N GLY A 184 -6.05 27.43 32.52
CA GLY A 184 -7.10 27.97 33.39
C GLY A 184 -8.39 27.14 33.47
N VAL A 185 -8.45 26.00 32.77
CA VAL A 185 -9.59 25.08 32.75
C VAL A 185 -9.13 23.64 33.01
N ARG A 186 -9.92 22.89 33.76
CA ARG A 186 -9.79 21.44 33.92
C ARG A 186 -10.73 20.72 32.96
N TYR A 187 -10.27 19.75 32.18
CA TYR A 187 -11.12 18.92 31.33
C TYR A 187 -10.52 17.54 31.02
N SER A 188 -11.34 16.61 30.53
CA SER A 188 -10.89 15.31 30.05
C SER A 188 -11.39 15.06 28.63
N ILE A 189 -10.53 14.53 27.77
CA ILE A 189 -10.87 14.10 26.41
C ILE A 189 -11.14 12.59 26.46
N ASP A 190 -12.40 12.17 26.47
CA ASP A 190 -12.80 10.77 26.44
C ASP A 190 -12.86 10.25 25.01
N LEU A 191 -11.82 9.53 24.60
CA LEU A 191 -11.69 9.01 23.24
C LEU A 191 -12.61 7.81 22.94
N ARG A 192 -13.32 7.27 23.94
CA ARG A 192 -14.38 6.28 23.71
C ARG A 192 -15.64 6.92 23.12
N ARG A 193 -15.82 8.23 23.33
CA ARG A 193 -17.00 8.96 22.87
C ARG A 193 -16.81 9.47 21.44
N PRO A 194 -17.89 9.57 20.65
CA PRO A 194 -17.82 10.10 19.29
C PRO A 194 -17.33 11.56 19.31
N ALA A 195 -16.66 11.98 18.22
CA ALA A 195 -16.20 13.36 18.08
C ALA A 195 -17.39 14.34 18.17
N GLY A 196 -17.24 15.42 18.94
CA GLY A 196 -18.33 16.34 19.28
C GLY A 196 -18.97 16.08 20.65
N ASP A 197 -18.66 14.95 21.30
CA ASP A 197 -19.07 14.64 22.67
C ASP A 197 -17.94 13.99 23.49
N ARG A 198 -16.68 14.35 23.21
CA ARG A 198 -15.50 13.78 23.91
C ARG A 198 -15.16 14.50 25.20
N ILE A 199 -15.52 15.77 25.30
CA ILE A 199 -15.09 16.63 26.40
C ILE A 199 -15.99 16.40 27.61
N THR A 200 -15.34 16.02 28.71
CA THR A 200 -15.98 15.70 29.99
C THR A 200 -15.29 16.41 31.15
N GLY A 201 -16.00 16.60 32.26
CA GLY A 201 -15.42 17.15 33.49
C GLY A 201 -14.87 18.56 33.37
N VAL A 202 -15.48 19.41 32.53
CA VAL A 202 -15.06 20.81 32.34
C VAL A 202 -15.29 21.60 33.62
N ALA A 203 -14.23 22.14 34.21
CA ALA A 203 -14.31 22.96 35.40
C ALA A 203 -13.34 24.15 35.34
N VAL A 204 -13.81 25.33 35.74
CA VAL A 204 -13.02 26.57 35.81
C VAL A 204 -13.03 27.05 37.25
N HIS A 205 -11.86 27.40 37.81
CA HIS A 205 -11.69 27.71 39.25
C HIS A 205 -12.27 26.63 40.19
N GLY A 206 -12.19 25.36 39.79
CA GLY A 206 -12.71 24.22 40.56
C GLY A 206 -14.23 24.04 40.51
N ARG A 207 -14.97 24.90 39.79
CA ARG A 207 -16.42 24.81 39.62
C ARG A 207 -16.78 24.18 38.26
N PRO A 208 -17.69 23.20 38.20
CA PRO A 208 -18.19 22.68 36.92
C PRO A 208 -18.82 23.78 36.07
N VAL A 209 -18.47 23.80 34.77
CA VAL A 209 -18.96 24.83 33.84
C VAL A 209 -20.40 24.56 33.42
N GLN A 210 -21.26 25.55 33.58
CA GLN A 210 -22.62 25.58 33.03
C GLN A 210 -22.68 26.26 31.65
N PRO A 211 -23.61 25.88 30.76
CA PRO A 211 -23.71 26.49 29.43
C PRO A 211 -23.83 28.01 29.42
N SER A 212 -24.50 28.58 30.42
CA SER A 212 -24.75 30.02 30.61
C SER A 212 -23.60 30.78 31.28
N ASP A 213 -22.58 30.08 31.79
CA ASP A 213 -21.41 30.74 32.38
C ASP A 213 -20.70 31.60 31.33
N SER A 214 -19.91 32.56 31.78
CA SER A 214 -19.26 33.51 30.90
C SER A 214 -17.85 33.81 31.36
N PHE A 215 -16.89 33.55 30.47
CA PHE A 215 -15.46 33.61 30.74
C PHE A 215 -14.77 34.59 29.78
N THR A 216 -13.68 35.17 30.23
CA THR A 216 -12.73 35.89 29.39
C THR A 216 -11.64 34.91 28.96
N MET A 217 -11.42 34.75 27.65
CA MET A 217 -10.44 33.83 27.10
C MET A 217 -9.41 34.56 26.25
N ALA A 218 -8.14 34.45 26.61
CA ALA A 218 -7.01 34.94 25.83
C ALA A 218 -6.69 33.98 24.67
N VAL A 219 -6.58 34.53 23.48
CA VAL A 219 -6.28 33.81 22.24
C VAL A 219 -5.40 34.69 21.36
N ASN A 220 -4.76 34.10 20.36
CA ASN A 220 -4.07 34.89 19.35
C ASN A 220 -5.05 35.51 18.34
N SER A 221 -4.63 36.60 17.70
CA SER A 221 -5.45 37.36 16.75
C SER A 221 -5.98 36.52 15.59
N TYR A 222 -5.22 35.54 15.10
CA TYR A 222 -5.68 34.58 14.08
C TYR A 222 -6.85 33.72 14.60
N ARG A 223 -6.72 33.16 15.79
CA ARG A 223 -7.74 32.28 16.38
C ARG A 223 -9.01 33.04 16.76
N GLN A 224 -8.87 34.30 17.19
CA GLN A 224 -10.00 35.17 17.51
C GLN A 224 -11.00 35.31 16.33
N THR A 225 -10.53 35.29 15.08
CA THR A 225 -11.40 35.35 13.89
C THR A 225 -12.24 34.09 13.65
N GLY A 226 -12.00 33.02 14.42
CA GLY A 226 -12.61 31.70 14.23
C GLY A 226 -11.91 30.81 13.21
N THR A 227 -10.75 31.23 12.69
CA THR A 227 -9.98 30.45 11.73
C THR A 227 -9.43 29.16 12.35
N GLY A 228 -9.29 28.10 11.55
CA GLY A 228 -8.94 26.74 12.01
C GLY A 228 -10.15 25.90 12.44
N GLY A 229 -11.36 26.34 12.09
CA GLY A 229 -12.62 25.66 12.42
C GLY A 229 -13.24 26.08 13.76
N TYR A 230 -12.71 27.12 14.39
CA TYR A 230 -13.19 27.66 15.66
C TYR A 230 -14.29 28.71 15.45
N GLY A 231 -15.27 28.40 14.60
CA GLY A 231 -16.34 29.34 14.22
C GLY A 231 -17.19 29.85 15.38
N MET A 232 -17.18 29.16 16.53
CA MET A 232 -17.85 29.62 17.76
C MET A 232 -17.27 30.92 18.33
N LEU A 233 -16.08 31.35 17.87
CA LEU A 233 -15.49 32.64 18.26
C LEU A 233 -15.95 33.81 17.36
N HIS A 234 -16.61 33.53 16.24
CA HIS A 234 -17.07 34.56 15.33
C HIS A 234 -18.06 35.51 16.01
N GLY A 235 -17.75 36.80 16.02
CA GLY A 235 -18.57 37.82 16.70
C GLY A 235 -18.46 37.83 18.22
N ALA A 236 -17.57 37.03 18.83
CA ALA A 236 -17.31 37.11 20.26
C ALA A 236 -16.78 38.51 20.64
N ARG A 237 -17.33 39.09 21.71
CA ARG A 237 -16.94 40.43 22.16
C ARG A 237 -15.47 40.43 22.58
N VAL A 238 -14.67 41.25 21.92
CA VAL A 238 -13.27 41.49 22.29
C VAL A 238 -13.23 42.35 23.55
N THR A 239 -12.50 41.89 24.56
CA THR A 239 -12.29 42.58 25.85
C THR A 239 -10.85 43.06 26.02
N TYR A 240 -9.91 42.57 25.20
CA TYR A 240 -8.51 42.99 25.18
C TYR A 240 -7.97 43.02 23.74
N ASP A 241 -7.45 44.17 23.32
CA ASP A 241 -6.70 44.36 22.08
C ASP A 241 -5.77 45.57 22.24
N ARG A 242 -4.47 45.33 22.46
CA ARG A 242 -3.43 46.38 22.53
C ARG A 242 -2.40 46.28 21.40
N GLY A 243 -2.65 45.43 20.41
CA GLY A 243 -1.68 45.20 19.32
C GLY A 243 -0.35 44.56 19.72
N GLU A 244 -0.23 44.01 20.93
CA GLU A 244 1.02 43.42 21.43
C GLU A 244 1.30 42.06 20.81
N ASP A 245 2.50 41.88 20.27
CA ASP A 245 2.98 40.61 19.72
C ASP A 245 3.20 39.58 20.84
N ILE A 246 2.65 38.37 20.67
CA ILE A 246 2.74 37.32 21.69
C ILE A 246 4.19 36.88 21.92
N ARG A 247 5.02 36.82 20.89
CA ARG A 247 6.42 36.41 21.04
C ARG A 247 7.21 37.44 21.84
N SER A 248 6.97 38.73 21.62
CA SER A 248 7.53 39.81 22.44
C SER A 248 7.09 39.69 23.90
N LEU A 249 5.80 39.38 24.16
CA LEU A 249 5.32 39.15 25.53
C LEU A 249 6.01 37.96 26.21
N LEU A 250 6.22 36.85 25.47
CA LEU A 250 6.97 35.70 25.96
C LEU A 250 8.45 36.05 26.22
N ALA A 251 9.08 36.83 25.34
CA ALA A 251 10.46 37.29 25.52
C ALA A 251 10.61 38.18 26.76
N SER A 252 9.69 39.12 26.96
CA SER A 252 9.67 39.96 28.17
C SER A 252 9.47 39.13 29.43
N ALA A 253 8.61 38.11 29.40
CA ALA A 253 8.42 37.20 30.53
C ALA A 253 9.71 36.40 30.85
N VAL A 254 10.41 35.86 29.84
CA VAL A 254 11.72 35.20 30.02
C VAL A 254 12.73 36.16 30.66
N GLN A 255 12.79 37.40 30.19
CA GLN A 255 13.74 38.42 30.69
C GLN A 255 13.46 38.85 32.13
N GLN A 256 12.18 39.03 32.48
CA GLN A 256 11.75 39.51 33.81
C GLN A 256 11.78 38.41 34.87
N GLU A 257 11.52 37.16 34.48
CA GLU A 257 11.33 36.04 35.40
C GLU A 257 12.52 35.07 35.42
N GLN A 258 13.68 35.45 34.86
CA GLN A 258 14.88 34.62 34.88
C GLN A 258 15.53 34.50 36.29
N PRO A 259 16.03 33.32 36.70
CA PRO A 259 15.91 32.05 35.96
C PRO A 259 14.47 31.53 36.03
N LEU A 260 13.92 31.15 34.87
CA LEU A 260 12.58 30.58 34.78
C LEU A 260 12.52 29.28 35.58
N ASP A 261 11.50 29.17 36.43
CA ASP A 261 11.18 27.95 37.16
C ASP A 261 9.94 27.31 36.52
N PRO A 262 10.10 26.21 35.73
CA PRO A 262 8.97 25.55 35.08
C PRO A 262 7.88 25.08 36.07
N ALA A 263 8.24 24.81 37.32
CA ALA A 263 7.29 24.38 38.34
C ALA A 263 6.24 25.46 38.68
N ARG A 264 6.55 26.75 38.47
CA ARG A 264 5.60 27.86 38.70
C ARG A 264 4.46 27.89 37.69
N TYR A 265 4.68 27.35 36.50
CA TYR A 265 3.70 27.40 35.41
C TYR A 265 2.85 26.14 35.31
N ARG A 266 3.31 25.02 35.88
CA ARG A 266 2.70 23.70 35.72
C ARG A 266 1.21 23.69 36.09
N GLU A 267 0.36 23.43 35.10
CA GLU A 267 -1.08 23.24 35.25
C GLU A 267 -1.48 21.82 34.79
N GLN A 268 -1.99 20.98 35.69
CA GLN A 268 -2.63 19.70 35.29
C GLN A 268 -4.06 19.93 34.79
N GLY A 269 -4.21 20.80 33.78
CA GLY A 269 -5.49 21.26 33.27
C GLY A 269 -6.23 20.22 32.42
N TRP A 270 -5.54 19.24 31.83
CA TRP A 270 -6.21 18.30 30.95
C TRP A 270 -5.59 16.93 30.91
N ARG A 271 -6.39 15.96 30.47
CA ARG A 271 -5.95 14.59 30.26
C ARG A 271 -6.77 13.89 29.18
N ILE A 272 -6.19 12.87 28.59
CA ILE A 272 -6.90 11.94 27.70
C ILE A 272 -7.36 10.75 28.54
N VAL A 273 -8.60 10.31 28.33
CA VAL A 273 -9.16 9.13 28.98
C VAL A 273 -9.82 8.21 27.92
N PRO A 274 -9.89 6.90 28.16
CA PRO A 274 -9.24 6.17 29.25
C PRO A 274 -7.71 6.10 29.06
N GLU A 275 -6.99 5.77 30.14
CA GLU A 275 -5.53 5.71 30.17
C GLU A 275 -4.94 4.79 29.08
N GLN A 276 -5.65 3.73 28.70
CA GLN A 276 -5.27 2.87 27.57
C GLN A 276 -5.16 3.64 26.25
N MET A 277 -6.11 4.54 25.97
CA MET A 277 -6.08 5.38 24.77
C MET A 277 -5.11 6.55 24.92
N ALA A 278 -4.95 7.09 26.13
CA ALA A 278 -3.89 8.06 26.43
C ALA A 278 -2.49 7.50 26.14
N ALA A 279 -2.24 6.24 26.50
CA ALA A 279 -0.99 5.56 26.19
C ALA A 279 -0.76 5.40 24.69
N GLN A 280 -1.81 5.09 23.92
CA GLN A 280 -1.73 5.05 22.45
C GLN A 280 -1.40 6.44 21.89
N VAL A 281 -2.02 7.52 22.40
CA VAL A 281 -1.69 8.88 21.99
C VAL A 281 -0.23 9.22 22.30
N ARG A 282 0.27 8.92 23.50
CA ARG A 282 1.69 9.12 23.83
C ARG A 282 2.62 8.35 22.89
N ALA A 283 2.24 7.14 22.49
CA ALA A 283 3.00 6.36 21.51
C ALA A 283 3.06 7.03 20.12
N LEU A 284 2.00 7.72 19.67
CA LEU A 284 2.01 8.50 18.42
C LEU A 284 3.09 9.60 18.42
N PHE A 285 3.45 10.10 19.60
CA PHE A 285 4.48 11.13 19.79
C PHE A 285 5.80 10.57 20.34
N ARG A 286 5.98 9.23 20.35
CA ARG A 286 7.18 8.54 20.85
C ARG A 286 7.54 8.85 22.31
N LEU A 287 6.55 9.15 23.13
CA LEU A 287 6.73 9.43 24.56
C LEU A 287 6.68 8.14 25.37
N ARG A 288 7.60 7.98 26.33
CA ARG A 288 7.54 6.89 27.33
C ARG A 288 6.66 7.34 28.49
N GLY A 289 5.52 6.69 28.71
CA GLY A 289 4.64 7.02 29.85
C GLY A 289 5.15 6.46 31.19
N PRO A 290 4.72 7.01 32.34
CA PRO A 290 4.93 6.36 33.64
C PRO A 290 4.20 5.00 33.68
N ALA A 291 4.85 4.01 34.28
CA ALA A 291 4.31 2.67 34.44
C ALA A 291 3.06 2.70 35.34
N SER A 292 1.88 2.54 34.73
CA SER A 292 0.65 2.28 35.48
C SER A 292 0.60 0.80 35.92
N PRO A 293 0.05 0.50 37.10
CA PRO A 293 -0.18 -0.88 37.53
C PRO A 293 -1.11 -1.60 36.55
N PRO A 294 -0.97 -2.93 36.38
CA PRO A 294 -1.56 -3.62 35.25
C PRO A 294 -3.07 -3.75 35.43
N ALA A 295 -3.84 -3.00 34.63
CA ALA A 295 -5.06 -3.57 34.08
C ALA A 295 -4.66 -4.87 33.36
N ARG A 296 -5.44 -5.95 33.48
CA ARG A 296 -5.22 -7.16 32.66
C ARG A 296 -5.39 -6.77 31.19
N ARG A 297 -4.29 -6.34 30.59
CA ARG A 297 -4.21 -5.89 29.21
C ARG A 297 -4.26 -7.12 28.32
N ASP A 298 -4.87 -6.92 27.17
CA ASP A 298 -4.70 -7.82 26.05
C ASP A 298 -3.20 -7.94 25.73
N THR A 299 -2.69 -9.16 25.73
CA THR A 299 -1.28 -9.44 25.43
C THR A 299 -1.18 -10.09 24.07
N VAL A 300 -0.40 -9.52 23.15
CA VAL A 300 -0.10 -10.18 21.88
C VAL A 300 0.87 -11.33 22.17
N LEU A 301 0.41 -12.56 21.98
CA LEU A 301 1.20 -13.79 22.19
C LEU A 301 2.05 -14.13 20.97
N LEU A 302 1.55 -13.82 19.78
CA LEU A 302 2.17 -14.12 18.50
C LEU A 302 1.67 -13.13 17.45
N ARG A 303 2.58 -12.68 16.59
CA ARG A 303 2.28 -11.96 15.35
C ARG A 303 2.60 -12.82 14.14
N ILE A 304 1.72 -12.86 13.17
CA ILE A 304 1.94 -13.47 11.86
C ILE A 304 1.90 -12.36 10.82
N LEU A 305 2.98 -12.23 10.04
CA LEU A 305 3.07 -11.32 8.91
C LEU A 305 3.13 -12.15 7.63
N ALA A 306 2.40 -11.77 6.59
CA ALA A 306 2.44 -12.53 5.35
C ALA A 306 2.45 -11.67 4.08
N THR A 307 3.17 -12.14 3.08
CA THR A 307 3.15 -11.68 1.70
C THR A 307 2.59 -12.77 0.79
N THR A 308 2.38 -12.43 -0.49
CA THR A 308 2.00 -13.38 -1.55
C THR A 308 2.27 -12.72 -2.90
N ASP A 309 2.32 -13.52 -3.97
CA ASP A 309 2.36 -13.06 -5.37
C ASP A 309 3.49 -12.06 -5.62
N LEU A 310 4.69 -12.32 -5.05
CA LEU A 310 5.83 -11.43 -5.21
C LEU A 310 6.25 -11.34 -6.68
N HIS A 311 6.11 -12.43 -7.45
CA HIS A 311 6.41 -12.50 -8.87
C HIS A 311 7.80 -11.97 -9.26
N GLY A 312 8.80 -12.25 -8.43
CA GLY A 312 10.17 -11.82 -8.67
C GLY A 312 10.41 -10.32 -8.52
N HIS A 313 9.48 -9.54 -7.95
CA HIS A 313 9.65 -8.11 -7.67
C HIS A 313 10.58 -7.87 -6.46
N ILE A 314 11.80 -8.43 -6.52
CA ILE A 314 12.79 -8.42 -5.45
C ILE A 314 13.21 -7.00 -5.02
N GLU A 315 13.01 -6.01 -5.89
CA GLU A 315 13.26 -4.59 -5.59
C GLU A 315 12.36 -4.02 -4.49
N GLN A 316 11.21 -4.64 -4.21
CA GLN A 316 10.33 -4.22 -3.12
C GLN A 316 10.67 -4.86 -1.78
N VAL A 317 11.43 -5.97 -1.78
CA VAL A 317 11.71 -6.75 -0.57
C VAL A 317 12.54 -5.98 0.47
N PRO A 318 13.51 -5.10 0.12
CA PRO A 318 14.16 -4.25 1.11
C PRO A 318 13.18 -3.41 1.94
N ARG A 319 12.12 -2.86 1.32
CA ARG A 319 11.10 -2.09 2.02
C ARG A 319 10.22 -2.99 2.89
N LEU A 320 9.78 -4.13 2.35
CA LEU A 320 9.05 -5.14 3.12
C LEU A 320 9.82 -5.56 4.36
N LYS A 321 11.13 -5.82 4.23
CA LYS A 321 12.00 -6.19 5.35
C LYS A 321 12.02 -5.10 6.43
N ALA A 322 12.21 -3.83 6.05
CA ALA A 322 12.20 -2.73 7.00
C ALA A 322 10.86 -2.62 7.75
N VAL A 323 9.74 -2.78 7.04
CA VAL A 323 8.39 -2.80 7.64
C VAL A 323 8.23 -3.99 8.58
N PHE A 324 8.61 -5.20 8.16
CA PHE A 324 8.46 -6.41 8.96
C PHE A 324 9.34 -6.40 10.21
N ASP A 325 10.57 -5.89 10.09
CA ASP A 325 11.47 -5.72 11.23
C ASP A 325 10.91 -4.68 12.22
N SER A 326 10.37 -3.56 11.71
CA SER A 326 9.71 -2.54 12.55
C SER A 326 8.47 -3.09 13.27
N LEU A 327 7.62 -3.85 12.58
CA LEU A 327 6.41 -4.45 13.16
C LEU A 327 6.74 -5.55 14.18
N ALA A 328 7.76 -6.35 13.93
CA ALA A 328 8.23 -7.36 14.89
C ALA A 328 8.79 -6.67 16.16
N ALA A 329 9.65 -5.66 15.99
CA ALA A 329 10.22 -4.90 17.09
C ALA A 329 9.14 -4.18 17.92
N ALA A 330 8.14 -3.58 17.25
CA ALA A 330 7.03 -2.90 17.92
C ALA A 330 6.11 -3.86 18.70
N CYS A 331 5.98 -5.12 18.26
CA CYS A 331 5.22 -6.12 19.00
C CYS A 331 5.92 -6.53 20.30
N GLY A 332 7.25 -6.70 20.25
CA GLY A 332 8.01 -7.32 21.34
C GLY A 332 7.60 -8.78 21.62
N CYS A 333 6.96 -9.43 20.64
CA CYS A 333 6.41 -10.78 20.73
C CYS A 333 7.02 -11.71 19.66
N PRO A 334 6.93 -13.04 19.81
CA PRO A 334 7.25 -13.97 18.73
C PRO A 334 6.54 -13.56 17.43
N THR A 335 7.29 -13.54 16.33
CA THR A 335 6.76 -13.15 15.02
C THR A 335 7.10 -14.22 13.98
N LEU A 336 6.09 -14.72 13.26
CA LEU A 336 6.26 -15.59 12.10
C LEU A 336 6.04 -14.78 10.82
N ARG A 337 6.87 -15.01 9.80
CA ARG A 337 6.74 -14.41 8.46
C ARG A 337 6.40 -15.52 7.48
N LEU A 338 5.30 -15.42 6.76
CA LEU A 338 4.83 -16.46 5.84
C LEU A 338 4.70 -15.89 4.43
N ASP A 339 4.78 -16.74 3.40
CA ASP A 339 4.52 -16.32 2.02
C ASP A 339 3.48 -17.21 1.34
N GLY A 340 2.50 -16.57 0.70
CA GLY A 340 1.36 -17.17 0.03
C GLY A 340 1.67 -17.76 -1.35
N GLY A 341 2.94 -17.87 -1.76
CA GLY A 341 3.34 -18.50 -3.03
C GLY A 341 3.36 -17.54 -4.23
N ASP A 342 3.75 -18.07 -5.38
CA ASP A 342 4.10 -17.30 -6.59
C ASP A 342 5.23 -16.30 -6.31
N GLU A 343 6.29 -16.81 -5.69
CA GLU A 343 7.44 -15.99 -5.29
C GLU A 343 8.24 -15.57 -6.52
N MET A 344 8.50 -16.49 -7.45
CA MET A 344 9.65 -16.41 -8.36
C MET A 344 9.36 -15.77 -9.71
N GLN A 345 8.42 -16.30 -10.50
CA GLN A 345 8.20 -15.88 -11.89
C GLN A 345 7.65 -14.45 -11.98
N GLY A 346 8.30 -13.57 -12.77
CA GLY A 346 7.61 -12.39 -13.31
C GLY A 346 8.51 -11.26 -13.78
N THR A 347 9.69 -11.10 -13.17
CA THR A 347 10.67 -10.08 -13.55
C THR A 347 11.91 -10.69 -14.17
N LEU A 348 12.63 -9.90 -14.98
CA LEU A 348 13.92 -10.33 -15.53
C LEU A 348 14.95 -10.64 -14.43
N LEU A 349 14.91 -9.91 -13.31
CA LEU A 349 15.82 -10.12 -12.16
C LEU A 349 15.69 -11.53 -11.58
N SER A 350 14.47 -12.05 -11.50
CA SER A 350 14.19 -13.40 -11.02
C SER A 350 14.46 -14.44 -12.10
N ASN A 351 13.83 -14.24 -13.27
CA ASN A 351 13.78 -15.26 -14.31
C ASN A 351 15.12 -15.56 -14.95
N ALA A 352 16.01 -14.56 -15.09
CA ALA A 352 17.36 -14.77 -15.61
C ALA A 352 18.19 -15.75 -14.76
N THR A 353 17.73 -16.06 -13.54
CA THR A 353 18.37 -17.00 -12.62
C THR A 353 17.49 -18.21 -12.29
N GLY A 354 16.37 -18.40 -13.01
CA GLY A 354 15.38 -19.44 -12.71
C GLY A 354 14.83 -19.35 -11.29
N GLY A 355 14.63 -18.13 -10.77
CA GLY A 355 14.11 -17.87 -9.43
C GLY A 355 15.16 -17.78 -8.30
N ARG A 356 16.42 -18.14 -8.55
CA ARG A 356 17.45 -18.18 -7.51
C ARG A 356 17.69 -16.84 -6.82
N SER A 357 17.68 -15.73 -7.57
CA SER A 357 17.83 -14.39 -7.00
C SER A 357 16.68 -14.02 -6.06
N THR A 358 15.46 -14.49 -6.36
CA THR A 358 14.29 -14.31 -5.51
C THR A 358 14.41 -15.09 -4.21
N ILE A 359 14.78 -16.38 -4.28
CA ILE A 359 15.02 -17.19 -3.08
C ILE A 359 16.15 -16.59 -2.23
N ASP A 360 17.23 -16.12 -2.85
CA ASP A 360 18.33 -15.46 -2.14
C ASP A 360 17.85 -14.22 -1.37
N VAL A 361 17.01 -13.39 -2.00
CA VAL A 361 16.44 -12.19 -1.36
C VAL A 361 15.43 -12.56 -0.26
N LEU A 362 14.54 -13.52 -0.49
CA LEU A 362 13.53 -13.96 0.48
C LEU A 362 14.13 -14.71 1.69
N ASN A 363 15.23 -15.42 1.50
CA ASN A 363 16.04 -15.98 2.58
C ASN A 363 16.48 -14.93 3.62
N ARG A 364 16.63 -13.67 3.20
CA ARG A 364 17.01 -12.54 4.08
C ARG A 364 15.80 -11.79 4.64
N LEU A 365 14.59 -12.05 4.13
CA LEU A 365 13.34 -11.58 4.73
C LEU A 365 13.00 -12.36 6.00
N GLY A 366 13.54 -13.57 6.16
CA GLY A 366 13.37 -14.39 7.36
C GLY A 366 12.01 -15.08 7.41
N LEU A 367 11.57 -15.65 6.27
CA LEU A 367 10.36 -16.45 6.19
C LEU A 367 10.47 -17.70 7.09
N ALA A 368 9.34 -18.09 7.67
CA ALA A 368 9.17 -19.28 8.49
C ALA A 368 8.54 -20.44 7.71
N ALA A 369 7.76 -20.15 6.68
CA ALA A 369 7.29 -21.10 5.66
C ALA A 369 6.71 -20.34 4.45
N ALA A 370 6.66 -21.00 3.30
CA ALA A 370 5.95 -20.56 2.10
C ALA A 370 5.03 -21.67 1.58
N VAL A 371 3.95 -21.33 0.86
CA VAL A 371 3.16 -22.30 0.09
C VAL A 371 3.62 -22.28 -1.36
N VAL A 372 3.56 -23.44 -2.03
CA VAL A 372 3.82 -23.51 -3.47
C VAL A 372 2.66 -22.86 -4.23
N GLY A 373 2.95 -21.86 -5.05
CA GLY A 373 2.02 -21.30 -6.02
C GLY A 373 2.14 -21.93 -7.40
N ASN A 374 1.19 -21.64 -8.29
CA ASN A 374 1.20 -22.20 -9.65
C ASN A 374 2.43 -21.75 -10.44
N HIS A 375 2.82 -20.49 -10.33
CA HIS A 375 3.96 -19.95 -11.06
C HIS A 375 5.32 -20.35 -10.47
N ASP A 376 5.34 -21.02 -9.32
CA ASP A 376 6.55 -21.67 -8.82
C ASP A 376 6.89 -22.96 -9.62
N LEU A 377 5.94 -23.47 -10.42
CA LEU A 377 6.09 -24.65 -11.29
C LEU A 377 6.40 -24.31 -12.76
N ASP A 378 6.49 -23.03 -13.12
CA ASP A 378 6.64 -22.57 -14.52
C ASP A 378 7.84 -23.16 -15.28
N TRP A 379 8.96 -23.41 -14.59
CA TRP A 379 10.17 -23.95 -15.20
C TRP A 379 10.20 -25.47 -15.21
N SER A 380 9.96 -26.10 -14.06
CA SER A 380 9.79 -27.55 -13.86
C SER A 380 9.68 -27.86 -12.36
N VAL A 381 9.18 -29.05 -12.01
CA VAL A 381 9.26 -29.57 -10.64
C VAL A 381 10.71 -29.63 -10.13
N ASP A 382 11.68 -29.98 -10.97
CA ASP A 382 13.10 -30.04 -10.56
C ASP A 382 13.71 -28.65 -10.31
N SER A 383 13.28 -27.65 -11.08
CA SER A 383 13.65 -26.26 -10.80
C SER A 383 13.08 -25.83 -9.46
N LEU A 384 11.79 -26.09 -9.19
CA LEU A 384 11.17 -25.81 -7.90
C LEU A 384 11.93 -26.52 -6.75
N ARG A 385 12.25 -27.80 -6.90
CA ARG A 385 13.01 -28.57 -5.89
C ARG A 385 14.38 -27.97 -5.62
N SER A 386 15.06 -27.49 -6.66
CA SER A 386 16.35 -26.81 -6.50
C SER A 386 16.21 -25.52 -5.69
N ARG A 387 15.16 -24.73 -5.97
CA ARG A 387 14.82 -23.51 -5.24
C ARG A 387 14.41 -23.79 -3.80
N MET A 388 13.67 -24.87 -3.54
CA MET A 388 13.36 -25.35 -2.20
C MET A 388 14.61 -25.74 -1.40
N THR A 389 15.60 -26.38 -2.04
CA THR A 389 16.88 -26.72 -1.39
C THR A 389 17.72 -25.47 -1.09
N GLU A 390 17.65 -24.44 -1.94
CA GLU A 390 18.31 -23.15 -1.72
C GLU A 390 17.58 -22.27 -0.68
N SER A 391 16.32 -22.58 -0.36
CA SER A 391 15.51 -21.85 0.60
C SER A 391 15.93 -22.16 2.05
N ARG A 392 15.94 -21.15 2.91
CA ARG A 392 16.16 -21.27 4.36
C ARG A 392 14.86 -21.48 5.13
N TYR A 393 13.75 -21.62 4.41
CA TYR A 393 12.41 -21.84 4.91
C TYR A 393 11.79 -23.06 4.21
N PRO A 394 10.94 -23.83 4.92
CA PRO A 394 10.22 -24.93 4.34
C PRO A 394 9.08 -24.45 3.42
N TRP A 395 8.80 -25.24 2.40
CA TRP A 395 7.66 -25.08 1.52
C TRP A 395 6.59 -26.11 1.86
N VAL A 396 5.31 -25.69 1.85
CA VAL A 396 4.17 -26.58 2.15
C VAL A 396 3.16 -26.60 1.00
N VAL A 397 2.57 -27.77 0.72
CA VAL A 397 1.44 -27.95 -0.20
C VAL A 397 0.79 -29.32 0.03
N ALA A 398 -0.48 -29.35 0.43
CA ALA A 398 -1.15 -30.59 0.88
C ALA A 398 -1.95 -31.31 -0.21
N ASN A 399 -2.37 -30.60 -1.25
CA ASN A 399 -3.28 -31.11 -2.27
C ASN A 399 -2.59 -31.44 -3.60
N VAL A 400 -1.27 -31.64 -3.62
CA VAL A 400 -0.51 -32.15 -4.78
C VAL A 400 -0.21 -33.63 -4.62
N TYR A 401 -0.52 -34.41 -5.66
CA TYR A 401 -0.33 -35.85 -5.70
C TYR A 401 0.39 -36.27 -6.98
N ASP A 402 1.16 -37.34 -6.90
CA ASP A 402 1.71 -38.04 -8.06
C ASP A 402 0.59 -38.86 -8.72
N SER A 403 0.45 -38.72 -10.03
CA SER A 403 -0.66 -39.32 -10.78
C SER A 403 -0.51 -40.83 -10.94
N ALA A 404 0.72 -41.36 -10.89
CA ALA A 404 0.99 -42.79 -11.08
C ALA A 404 0.73 -43.58 -9.79
N SER A 405 1.25 -43.08 -8.67
CA SER A 405 1.13 -43.72 -7.35
C SER A 405 -0.12 -43.30 -6.58
N GLY A 406 -0.72 -42.15 -6.90
CA GLY A 406 -1.82 -41.56 -6.15
C GLY A 406 -1.41 -40.91 -4.82
N GLY A 407 -0.17 -41.15 -4.36
CA GLY A 407 0.40 -40.60 -3.13
C GLY A 407 0.94 -39.16 -3.29
N ARG A 408 1.40 -38.55 -2.19
CA ARG A 408 2.05 -37.23 -2.26
C ARG A 408 3.51 -37.38 -2.67
N PRO A 409 4.02 -36.57 -3.63
CA PRO A 409 5.44 -36.50 -3.91
C PRO A 409 6.24 -36.12 -2.67
N VAL A 410 7.47 -36.63 -2.53
CA VAL A 410 8.34 -36.37 -1.37
C VAL A 410 8.60 -34.88 -1.13
N TRP A 411 8.65 -34.08 -2.20
CA TRP A 411 8.84 -32.63 -2.12
C TRP A 411 7.60 -31.87 -1.64
N ALA A 412 6.40 -32.45 -1.80
CA ALA A 412 5.12 -31.83 -1.47
C ALA A 412 4.77 -32.07 0.01
N GLN A 413 5.52 -31.43 0.91
CA GLN A 413 5.25 -31.53 2.35
C GLN A 413 3.89 -30.89 2.66
N PRO A 414 2.94 -31.60 3.28
CA PRO A 414 1.57 -31.08 3.40
C PRO A 414 1.42 -29.98 4.45
N TYR A 415 2.22 -30.02 5.51
CA TYR A 415 2.18 -29.05 6.59
C TYR A 415 3.52 -28.98 7.34
N ARG A 416 3.69 -27.91 8.13
CA ARG A 416 4.80 -27.75 9.08
C ARG A 416 4.27 -27.30 10.44
N LEU A 417 4.82 -27.86 11.51
CA LEU A 417 4.64 -27.32 12.87
C LEU A 417 5.77 -26.33 13.15
N LEU A 418 5.41 -25.11 13.50
CA LEU A 418 6.34 -24.02 13.83
C LEU A 418 6.17 -23.65 15.29
N SER A 419 7.28 -23.56 16.02
CA SER A 419 7.28 -23.05 17.39
C SER A 419 7.46 -21.54 17.38
N ALA A 420 6.58 -20.81 18.06
CA ALA A 420 6.68 -19.37 18.22
C ALA A 420 6.46 -18.98 19.69
N GLY A 421 7.56 -18.81 20.42
CA GLY A 421 7.52 -18.71 21.87
C GLY A 421 6.98 -20.01 22.48
N GLN A 422 5.87 -19.91 23.22
CA GLN A 422 5.20 -21.07 23.82
C GLN A 422 4.10 -21.67 22.95
N LEU A 423 3.79 -21.07 21.80
CA LEU A 423 2.73 -21.53 20.92
C LEU A 423 3.29 -22.46 19.83
N THR A 424 2.52 -23.51 19.51
CA THR A 424 2.75 -24.35 18.33
C THR A 424 1.75 -23.99 17.24
N VAL A 425 2.24 -23.53 16.09
CA VAL A 425 1.43 -23.16 14.93
C VAL A 425 1.57 -24.23 13.85
N ALA A 426 0.46 -24.85 13.44
CA ALA A 426 0.44 -25.69 12.25
C ALA A 426 0.18 -24.85 11.02
N VAL A 427 1.08 -24.88 10.04
CA VAL A 427 0.91 -24.24 8.73
C VAL A 427 0.65 -25.33 7.70
N VAL A 428 -0.56 -25.37 7.14
CA VAL A 428 -1.01 -26.33 6.13
C VAL A 428 -1.02 -25.64 4.77
N GLY A 429 -0.43 -26.28 3.74
CA GLY A 429 -0.37 -25.69 2.41
C GLY A 429 -1.55 -26.07 1.52
N TYR A 430 -2.01 -25.18 0.65
CA TYR A 430 -2.99 -25.46 -0.40
C TYR A 430 -2.65 -24.67 -1.67
N ILE A 431 -2.72 -25.31 -2.84
CA ILE A 431 -2.55 -24.63 -4.14
C ILE A 431 -3.87 -24.72 -4.91
N THR A 432 -4.22 -23.71 -5.71
CA THR A 432 -5.44 -23.73 -6.53
C THR A 432 -5.56 -25.00 -7.37
N ALA A 433 -6.75 -25.59 -7.41
CA ALA A 433 -7.02 -26.77 -8.23
C ALA A 433 -6.83 -26.51 -9.73
N ASP A 434 -6.90 -25.24 -10.15
CA ASP A 434 -6.74 -24.80 -11.53
C ASP A 434 -5.27 -24.77 -11.99
N THR A 435 -4.31 -25.08 -11.12
CA THR A 435 -2.87 -25.05 -11.42
C THR A 435 -2.51 -25.73 -12.74
N ARG A 436 -3.15 -26.87 -13.07
CA ARG A 436 -2.87 -27.60 -14.33
C ARG A 436 -3.33 -26.88 -15.59
N ALA A 437 -4.29 -25.97 -15.48
CA ALA A 437 -4.73 -25.11 -16.56
C ALA A 437 -3.88 -23.83 -16.64
N LEU A 438 -3.25 -23.43 -15.54
CA LEU A 438 -2.50 -22.17 -15.40
C LEU A 438 -1.00 -22.31 -15.70
N VAL A 439 -0.48 -23.53 -15.70
CA VAL A 439 0.93 -23.85 -15.98
C VAL A 439 1.03 -24.68 -17.25
N LYS A 440 2.13 -24.56 -17.99
CA LYS A 440 2.39 -25.39 -19.17
C LYS A 440 2.28 -26.88 -18.83
N ALA A 441 1.54 -27.61 -19.68
CA ALA A 441 1.16 -29.00 -19.42
C ALA A 441 2.36 -29.96 -19.20
N ASP A 442 3.49 -29.71 -19.88
CA ASP A 442 4.71 -30.52 -19.72
C ASP A 442 5.40 -30.30 -18.36
N ARG A 443 5.19 -29.15 -17.71
CA ARG A 443 5.80 -28.80 -16.41
C ARG A 443 5.10 -29.44 -15.22
N VAL A 444 3.81 -29.71 -15.39
CA VAL A 444 2.95 -30.35 -14.39
C VAL A 444 2.52 -31.76 -14.83
N ALA A 445 3.17 -32.31 -15.85
CA ALA A 445 2.97 -33.68 -16.29
C ALA A 445 3.21 -34.64 -15.12
N GLY A 446 2.29 -35.58 -14.91
CA GLY A 446 2.35 -36.52 -13.78
C GLY A 446 1.83 -35.97 -12.45
N LEU A 447 1.42 -34.70 -12.35
CA LEU A 447 0.80 -34.16 -11.14
C LEU A 447 -0.73 -34.22 -11.19
N ARG A 448 -1.35 -34.58 -10.07
CA ARG A 448 -2.79 -34.45 -9.81
C ARG A 448 -2.99 -33.45 -8.68
N ILE A 449 -3.86 -32.47 -8.89
CA ILE A 449 -4.19 -31.45 -7.89
C ILE A 449 -5.58 -31.77 -7.33
N GLY A 450 -5.67 -31.92 -6.01
CA GLY A 450 -6.93 -32.15 -5.31
C GLY A 450 -7.70 -30.85 -5.13
N HIS A 451 -9.03 -30.92 -5.19
CA HIS A 451 -9.93 -29.77 -5.08
C HIS A 451 -10.70 -29.79 -3.76
N GLY A 452 -10.95 -28.61 -3.19
CA GLY A 452 -11.86 -28.41 -2.06
C GLY A 452 -11.39 -29.00 -0.73
N ALA A 453 -12.28 -28.95 0.27
CA ALA A 453 -11.94 -29.36 1.64
C ALA A 453 -11.59 -30.86 1.74
N ILE A 454 -12.13 -31.69 0.85
CA ILE A 454 -11.86 -33.13 0.80
C ILE A 454 -10.38 -33.42 0.57
N ALA A 455 -9.67 -32.58 -0.19
CA ALA A 455 -8.24 -32.74 -0.46
C ALA A 455 -7.37 -32.49 0.79
N LEU A 456 -7.89 -31.75 1.77
CA LEU A 456 -7.21 -31.39 3.02
C LEU A 456 -7.57 -32.31 4.20
N LYS A 457 -8.69 -33.04 4.12
CA LYS A 457 -9.28 -33.78 5.24
C LYS A 457 -8.28 -34.62 6.04
N ALA A 458 -7.57 -35.53 5.37
CA ALA A 458 -6.62 -36.43 6.06
C ALA A 458 -5.43 -35.68 6.71
N VAL A 459 -5.00 -34.57 6.10
CA VAL A 459 -3.93 -33.73 6.64
C VAL A 459 -4.41 -32.97 7.86
N LEU A 460 -5.61 -32.41 7.82
CA LEU A 460 -6.22 -31.72 8.95
C LEU A 460 -6.55 -32.67 10.11
N ASP A 461 -6.96 -33.92 9.83
CA ASP A 461 -7.10 -34.99 10.83
C ASP A 461 -5.75 -35.25 11.53
N THR A 462 -4.65 -35.34 10.76
CA THR A 462 -3.29 -35.52 11.30
C THR A 462 -2.81 -34.32 12.12
N VAL A 463 -3.02 -33.10 11.62
CA VAL A 463 -2.65 -31.85 12.30
C VAL A 463 -3.41 -31.72 13.62
N ARG A 464 -4.71 -32.02 13.63
CA ARG A 464 -5.54 -31.97 14.84
C ARG A 464 -5.04 -32.96 15.91
N ALA A 465 -4.59 -34.15 15.51
CA ALA A 465 -4.01 -35.12 16.43
C ALA A 465 -2.72 -34.62 17.10
N ARG A 466 -2.01 -33.66 16.49
CA ARG A 466 -0.82 -33.00 17.07
C ARG A 466 -1.17 -31.89 18.06
N ARG A 467 -2.44 -31.47 18.15
CA ARG A 467 -2.96 -30.43 19.06
C ARG A 467 -2.18 -29.10 19.01
N PRO A 468 -2.01 -28.47 17.82
CA PRO A 468 -1.42 -27.14 17.74
C PRO A 468 -2.31 -26.11 18.45
N ASP A 469 -1.71 -25.00 18.90
CA ASP A 469 -2.43 -23.85 19.45
C ASP A 469 -3.18 -23.04 18.38
N LEU A 470 -2.71 -23.10 17.13
CA LEU A 470 -3.25 -22.41 15.97
C LEU A 470 -3.01 -23.22 14.70
N THR A 471 -4.02 -23.36 13.85
CA THR A 471 -3.90 -23.94 12.51
C THR A 471 -4.13 -22.85 11.45
N VAL A 472 -3.08 -22.54 10.70
CA VAL A 472 -3.08 -21.59 9.58
C VAL A 472 -3.11 -22.37 8.28
N LEU A 473 -4.08 -22.11 7.43
CA LEU A 473 -4.07 -22.55 6.04
C LEU A 473 -3.36 -21.47 5.20
N LEU A 474 -2.16 -21.80 4.72
CA LEU A 474 -1.41 -20.97 3.79
C LEU A 474 -1.75 -21.45 2.38
N ALA A 475 -2.53 -20.65 1.65
CA ALA A 475 -3.17 -21.06 0.42
C ALA A 475 -2.78 -20.15 -0.76
N HIS A 476 -2.28 -20.75 -1.83
CA HIS A 476 -2.19 -20.12 -3.14
C HIS A 476 -3.49 -20.35 -3.93
N ALA A 477 -4.56 -19.83 -3.36
CA ALA A 477 -5.90 -19.71 -3.93
C ALA A 477 -6.52 -18.45 -3.32
N GLY A 478 -7.30 -17.70 -4.09
CA GLY A 478 -7.64 -16.32 -3.72
C GLY A 478 -9.12 -15.99 -3.81
N ALA A 479 -9.43 -14.79 -3.33
CA ALA A 479 -10.79 -14.26 -3.27
C ALA A 479 -10.93 -13.01 -4.14
N THR A 480 -12.07 -12.89 -4.80
CA THR A 480 -12.47 -11.64 -5.46
C THR A 480 -13.70 -11.06 -4.77
N CYS A 481 -13.64 -9.77 -4.45
CA CYS A 481 -14.72 -9.07 -3.77
C CYS A 481 -15.30 -7.99 -4.67
N ALA A 482 -16.62 -8.03 -4.86
CA ALA A 482 -17.40 -6.97 -5.46
C ALA A 482 -18.25 -6.32 -4.36
N ARG A 483 -17.87 -5.10 -3.95
CA ARG A 483 -18.41 -4.45 -2.74
C ARG A 483 -18.15 -5.33 -1.50
N ALA A 484 -19.19 -5.62 -0.71
CA ALA A 484 -19.08 -6.44 0.50
C ALA A 484 -19.24 -7.95 0.26
N VAL A 485 -19.49 -8.38 -0.99
CA VAL A 485 -19.67 -9.79 -1.33
C VAL A 485 -18.37 -10.30 -1.94
N CYS A 486 -17.81 -11.34 -1.32
CA CYS A 486 -16.60 -12.02 -1.79
C CYS A 486 -16.96 -13.43 -2.28
N GLY A 487 -16.27 -13.88 -3.32
CA GLY A 487 -16.33 -15.25 -3.83
C GLY A 487 -14.97 -15.68 -4.37
N GLY A 488 -14.91 -16.88 -4.93
CA GLY A 488 -13.68 -17.50 -5.43
C GLY A 488 -13.30 -18.73 -4.62
N GLU A 489 -12.37 -19.52 -5.16
CA GLU A 489 -12.03 -20.85 -4.64
C GLU A 489 -11.73 -20.86 -3.14
N ILE A 490 -11.03 -19.84 -2.62
CA ILE A 490 -10.67 -19.81 -1.20
C ILE A 490 -11.88 -19.55 -0.29
N VAL A 491 -12.88 -18.81 -0.77
CA VAL A 491 -14.14 -18.55 -0.05
C VAL A 491 -14.98 -19.82 -0.01
N ASP A 492 -15.04 -20.53 -1.14
CA ASP A 492 -15.77 -21.80 -1.24
C ASP A 492 -15.10 -22.88 -0.37
N LEU A 493 -13.78 -23.00 -0.46
CA LEU A 493 -12.98 -23.89 0.40
C LEU A 493 -13.22 -23.61 1.89
N ALA A 494 -13.19 -22.34 2.30
CA ALA A 494 -13.43 -21.97 3.69
C ALA A 494 -14.85 -22.34 4.18
N ALA A 495 -15.84 -22.27 3.30
CA ALA A 495 -17.22 -22.66 3.61
C ALA A 495 -17.39 -24.19 3.73
N GLU A 496 -16.61 -24.97 2.99
CA GLU A 496 -16.60 -26.44 3.06
C GLU A 496 -15.85 -26.99 4.28
N LEU A 497 -14.91 -26.24 4.85
CA LEU A 497 -14.11 -26.69 5.99
C LEU A 497 -14.98 -26.87 7.26
N GLU A 498 -14.77 -28.00 7.93
CA GLU A 498 -15.35 -28.26 9.25
C GLU A 498 -14.90 -27.17 10.26
N ARG A 499 -15.87 -26.60 11.01
CA ARG A 499 -15.60 -25.51 11.96
C ARG A 499 -14.52 -25.87 13.00
N GLY A 500 -13.62 -24.93 13.26
CA GLY A 500 -12.54 -25.07 14.26
C GLY A 500 -11.37 -25.95 13.82
N ARG A 501 -11.30 -26.33 12.54
CA ARG A 501 -10.16 -27.08 11.98
C ARG A 501 -9.04 -26.18 11.46
N VAL A 502 -9.40 -24.96 11.05
CA VAL A 502 -8.51 -23.91 10.57
C VAL A 502 -8.96 -22.62 11.25
N ASP A 503 -7.99 -21.88 11.79
CA ASP A 503 -8.24 -20.65 12.54
C ASP A 503 -8.01 -19.40 11.70
N LEU A 504 -7.16 -19.48 10.67
CA LEU A 504 -6.78 -18.37 9.80
C LEU A 504 -6.43 -18.90 8.41
N ILE A 505 -6.85 -18.18 7.36
CA ILE A 505 -6.41 -18.40 5.99
C ILE A 505 -5.58 -17.20 5.53
N LEU A 506 -4.38 -17.50 5.05
CA LEU A 506 -3.51 -16.55 4.35
C LEU A 506 -3.50 -16.94 2.87
N ALA A 507 -4.18 -16.15 2.06
CA ALA A 507 -4.50 -16.42 0.65
C ALA A 507 -3.51 -15.70 -0.32
N GLY A 508 -3.59 -16.07 -1.59
CA GLY A 508 -2.80 -15.52 -2.71
C GLY A 508 -3.53 -15.66 -4.05
N HIS A 509 -2.80 -15.71 -5.16
CA HIS A 509 -3.27 -16.06 -6.50
C HIS A 509 -4.10 -15.00 -7.25
N THR A 510 -5.12 -14.39 -6.61
CA THR A 510 -5.98 -13.42 -7.32
C THR A 510 -5.40 -12.01 -7.38
N HIS A 511 -4.28 -11.80 -6.68
CA HIS A 511 -3.52 -10.56 -6.57
C HIS A 511 -4.36 -9.39 -6.03
N ARG A 512 -5.31 -9.68 -5.13
CA ARG A 512 -6.23 -8.72 -4.53
C ARG A 512 -5.81 -8.42 -3.10
N VAL A 513 -6.17 -7.22 -2.66
CA VAL A 513 -6.09 -6.86 -1.24
C VAL A 513 -7.46 -7.22 -0.66
N VAL A 514 -7.52 -8.31 0.10
CA VAL A 514 -8.76 -8.84 0.66
C VAL A 514 -8.61 -9.05 2.15
N GLU A 515 -9.62 -8.61 2.89
CA GLU A 515 -9.85 -8.96 4.28
C GLU A 515 -11.33 -9.32 4.41
N THR A 516 -11.62 -10.59 4.69
CA THR A 516 -12.99 -11.10 4.80
C THR A 516 -13.07 -12.28 5.77
N VAL A 517 -14.28 -12.79 6.01
CA VAL A 517 -14.54 -13.98 6.81
C VAL A 517 -15.49 -14.89 6.05
N ALA A 518 -15.13 -16.16 5.88
CA ALA A 518 -15.98 -17.19 5.28
C ALA A 518 -15.89 -18.47 6.11
N GLY A 519 -17.01 -19.19 6.28
CA GLY A 519 -17.06 -20.36 7.17
C GLY A 519 -16.76 -20.06 8.66
N GLY A 520 -16.72 -18.77 9.05
CA GLY A 520 -16.26 -18.32 10.37
C GLY A 520 -14.74 -18.18 10.50
N ILE A 521 -14.00 -18.32 9.40
CA ILE A 521 -12.54 -18.26 9.35
C ILE A 521 -12.11 -16.93 8.68
N PRO A 522 -11.26 -16.11 9.31
CA PRO A 522 -10.66 -14.95 8.67
C PRO A 522 -9.79 -15.34 7.46
N ILE A 523 -9.93 -14.60 6.36
CA ILE A 523 -9.18 -14.76 5.12
C ILE A 523 -8.48 -13.44 4.79
N LEU A 524 -7.16 -13.49 4.62
CA LEU A 524 -6.33 -12.32 4.29
C LEU A 524 -5.54 -12.58 3.00
N GLU A 525 -5.64 -11.68 2.03
CA GLU A 525 -4.83 -11.69 0.80
C GLU A 525 -4.09 -10.36 0.66
N ALA A 526 -2.75 -10.44 0.52
CA ALA A 526 -1.86 -9.28 0.60
C ALA A 526 -1.51 -8.66 -0.77
N GLY A 527 -2.41 -8.75 -1.75
CA GLY A 527 -2.19 -8.15 -3.06
C GLY A 527 -1.11 -8.88 -3.86
N ARG A 528 -0.08 -8.14 -4.31
CA ARG A 528 0.98 -8.65 -5.20
C ARG A 528 2.21 -7.76 -5.14
N TYR A 529 3.33 -8.26 -5.66
CA TYR A 529 4.56 -7.49 -5.94
C TYR A 529 5.15 -6.80 -4.71
N GLY A 530 4.84 -7.30 -3.51
CA GLY A 530 5.25 -6.67 -2.24
C GLY A 530 4.62 -5.30 -1.96
N GLN A 531 3.49 -4.97 -2.58
CA GLN A 531 2.80 -3.68 -2.36
C GLN A 531 2.01 -3.60 -1.04
N ALA A 532 1.72 -4.75 -0.43
CA ALA A 532 0.94 -4.88 0.79
C ALA A 532 1.40 -6.13 1.56
N TYR A 533 0.95 -6.23 2.81
CA TYR A 533 1.19 -7.35 3.71
C TYR A 533 -0.04 -7.61 4.57
N ALA A 534 -0.27 -8.88 4.90
CA ALA A 534 -1.26 -9.30 5.88
C ALA A 534 -0.61 -9.32 7.28
N ILE A 535 -1.40 -9.01 8.30
CA ILE A 535 -1.03 -9.06 9.71
C ILE A 535 -2.13 -9.78 10.50
N ALA A 536 -1.74 -10.77 11.30
CA ALA A 536 -2.64 -11.45 12.22
C ALA A 536 -1.97 -11.60 13.59
N ASP A 537 -2.56 -10.98 14.60
CA ASP A 537 -2.11 -11.06 15.99
C ASP A 537 -2.97 -12.05 16.77
N VAL A 538 -2.34 -13.05 17.38
CA VAL A 538 -2.96 -13.90 18.40
C VAL A 538 -2.87 -13.15 19.72
N VAL A 539 -4.03 -12.73 20.23
CA VAL A 539 -4.12 -11.87 21.41
C VAL A 539 -4.79 -12.63 22.55
N GLN A 540 -4.12 -12.69 23.69
CA GLN A 540 -4.72 -13.14 24.94
C GLN A 540 -5.56 -12.00 25.51
N THR A 541 -6.89 -12.18 25.57
CA THR A 541 -7.82 -11.25 26.23
C THR A 541 -8.30 -11.83 27.57
N PRO A 542 -8.98 -11.05 28.44
CA PRO A 542 -9.64 -11.59 29.62
C PRO A 542 -10.69 -12.67 29.31
N SER A 543 -11.27 -12.64 28.10
CA SER A 543 -12.28 -13.61 27.62
C SER A 543 -11.69 -14.85 26.92
N GLY A 544 -10.36 -14.95 26.83
CA GLY A 544 -9.66 -16.00 26.07
C GLY A 544 -8.85 -15.46 24.89
N ARG A 545 -8.28 -16.37 24.10
CA ARG A 545 -7.50 -16.01 22.90
C ARG A 545 -8.42 -15.55 21.77
N ARG A 546 -8.01 -14.51 21.04
CA ARG A 546 -8.69 -14.00 19.84
C ARG A 546 -7.67 -13.65 18.76
N LEU A 547 -8.08 -13.74 17.50
CA LEU A 547 -7.31 -13.22 16.37
C LEU A 547 -7.71 -11.77 16.10
N ARG A 548 -6.72 -10.90 15.91
CA ARG A 548 -6.89 -9.56 15.31
C ARG A 548 -6.21 -9.56 13.96
N THR A 549 -6.95 -9.35 12.90
CA THR A 549 -6.44 -9.40 11.53
C THR A 549 -6.44 -8.03 10.87
N GLY A 550 -5.67 -7.91 9.79
CA GLY A 550 -5.69 -6.76 8.91
C GLY A 550 -4.82 -6.96 7.68
N VAL A 551 -5.05 -6.16 6.64
CA VAL A 551 -4.15 -6.03 5.49
C VAL A 551 -3.77 -4.56 5.33
N ALA A 552 -2.46 -4.30 5.18
CA ALA A 552 -1.94 -2.95 5.07
C ALA A 552 -1.02 -2.82 3.85
N ARG A 553 -1.01 -1.63 3.24
CA ARG A 553 -0.07 -1.33 2.15
C ARG A 553 1.30 -1.02 2.71
N VAL A 554 2.33 -1.37 1.95
CA VAL A 554 3.71 -0.95 2.24
C VAL A 554 3.86 0.51 1.84
N ASP A 555 4.35 1.35 2.75
CA ASP A 555 4.66 2.74 2.46
C ASP A 555 5.82 2.82 1.43
N THR A 556 5.58 3.48 0.30
CA THR A 556 6.56 3.64 -0.77
C THR A 556 7.59 4.72 -0.49
N LEU A 557 7.39 5.55 0.54
CA LEU A 557 8.23 6.73 0.84
C LEU A 557 9.33 6.47 1.88
N GLY A 558 9.30 5.32 2.57
CA GLY A 558 10.32 4.95 3.57
C GLY A 558 11.60 4.34 2.97
N PRO A 559 12.76 4.48 3.64
CA PRO A 559 13.97 3.76 3.26
C PRO A 559 13.79 2.25 3.49
N GLY A 560 14.28 1.43 2.57
CA GLY A 560 14.33 -0.03 2.73
C GLY A 560 15.58 -0.48 3.50
N ASP A 561 15.66 -1.79 3.79
CA ASP A 561 16.85 -2.40 4.38
C ASP A 561 18.09 -2.24 3.46
N PRO A 562 19.15 -1.56 3.92
CA PRO A 562 20.28 -1.20 3.05
C PRO A 562 21.11 -2.42 2.62
N ALA A 563 21.24 -3.43 3.48
CA ALA A 563 22.01 -4.64 3.17
C ALA A 563 21.31 -5.46 2.08
N LEU A 564 20.00 -5.60 2.18
CA LEU A 564 19.19 -6.28 1.17
C LEU A 564 19.11 -5.47 -0.13
N ALA A 565 19.03 -4.14 -0.05
CA ALA A 565 19.08 -3.27 -1.22
C ALA A 565 20.38 -3.44 -2.01
N ALA A 566 21.53 -3.61 -1.33
CA ALA A 566 22.81 -3.87 -1.98
C ALA A 566 22.84 -5.22 -2.71
N VAL A 567 22.24 -6.27 -2.14
CA VAL A 567 22.11 -7.59 -2.80
C VAL A 567 21.30 -7.46 -4.10
N VAL A 568 20.15 -6.78 -4.04
CA VAL A 568 19.30 -6.55 -5.21
C VAL A 568 20.03 -5.73 -6.28
N ALA A 569 20.76 -4.69 -5.88
CA ALA A 569 21.54 -3.86 -6.80
C ALA A 569 22.61 -4.69 -7.55
N GLY A 570 23.25 -5.66 -6.88
CA GLY A 570 24.20 -6.57 -7.51
C GLY A 570 23.58 -7.46 -8.59
N TYR A 571 22.35 -7.95 -8.40
CA TYR A 571 21.62 -8.67 -9.45
C TYR A 571 21.28 -7.75 -10.63
N ARG A 572 20.84 -6.52 -10.35
CA ARG A 572 20.51 -5.53 -11.38
C ARG A 572 21.71 -5.21 -12.25
N GLN A 573 22.87 -4.95 -11.64
CA GLN A 573 24.09 -4.61 -12.36
C GLN A 573 24.51 -5.69 -13.37
N ARG A 574 24.31 -6.98 -13.05
CA ARG A 574 24.64 -8.10 -13.95
C ARG A 574 23.73 -8.17 -15.19
N LEU A 575 22.52 -7.66 -15.10
CA LEU A 575 21.53 -7.71 -16.16
C LEU A 575 21.41 -6.38 -16.92
N ASP A 576 22.06 -5.33 -16.44
CA ASP A 576 21.85 -3.96 -16.91
C ASP A 576 22.11 -3.80 -18.41
N SER A 577 23.19 -4.39 -18.94
CA SER A 577 23.53 -4.32 -20.37
C SER A 577 22.45 -4.90 -21.28
N VAL A 578 21.74 -5.93 -20.83
CA VAL A 578 20.64 -6.56 -21.57
C VAL A 578 19.34 -5.80 -21.31
N ALA A 579 19.03 -5.51 -20.05
CA ALA A 579 17.78 -4.93 -19.60
C ALA A 579 17.57 -3.50 -20.10
N SER A 580 18.63 -2.69 -20.15
CA SER A 580 18.59 -1.27 -20.53
C SER A 580 18.61 -1.03 -22.04
N ARG A 581 18.86 -2.06 -22.85
CA ARG A 581 18.89 -1.95 -24.32
C ARG A 581 17.54 -1.47 -24.86
N VAL A 582 17.52 -0.27 -25.45
CA VAL A 582 16.33 0.30 -26.10
C VAL A 582 15.98 -0.51 -27.35
N ILE A 583 14.72 -0.95 -27.45
CA ILE A 583 14.20 -1.73 -28.58
C ILE A 583 13.37 -0.87 -29.54
N ALA A 584 12.54 0.03 -28.99
CA ALA A 584 11.68 0.93 -29.77
C ALA A 584 11.31 2.17 -28.93
N ARG A 585 10.61 3.12 -29.56
CA ARG A 585 9.99 4.27 -28.88
C ARG A 585 8.47 4.21 -29.09
N ILE A 586 7.70 4.22 -28.00
CA ILE A 586 6.23 4.19 -28.04
C ILE A 586 5.68 5.62 -27.94
N LYS A 587 4.75 5.99 -28.84
CA LYS A 587 4.20 7.36 -28.91
C LYS A 587 3.25 7.68 -27.75
N LEU A 588 2.36 6.76 -27.39
CA LEU A 588 1.35 6.91 -26.34
C LEU A 588 1.37 5.70 -25.41
N PRO A 589 1.11 5.86 -24.09
CA PRO A 589 1.15 4.74 -23.17
C PRO A 589 0.11 3.67 -23.55
N LEU A 590 0.55 2.42 -23.57
CA LEU A 590 -0.27 1.24 -23.84
C LEU A 590 -0.66 0.60 -22.51
N ALA A 591 -1.67 1.14 -21.85
CA ALA A 591 -2.17 0.61 -20.58
C ALA A 591 -2.85 -0.75 -20.76
N ARG A 592 -2.68 -1.63 -19.76
CA ARG A 592 -3.43 -2.88 -19.61
C ARG A 592 -4.72 -2.60 -18.82
N ALA A 593 -5.75 -2.12 -19.51
CA ALA A 593 -7.02 -1.71 -18.90
C ALA A 593 -8.23 -2.28 -19.65
N GLY A 594 -9.11 -2.96 -18.91
CA GLY A 594 -10.25 -3.68 -19.48
C GLY A 594 -9.87 -5.00 -20.18
N ASP A 595 -10.86 -5.65 -20.77
CA ASP A 595 -10.73 -6.98 -21.39
C ASP A 595 -10.05 -6.92 -22.77
N GLN A 596 -10.11 -5.76 -23.43
CA GLN A 596 -9.46 -5.47 -24.72
C GLN A 596 -8.61 -4.21 -24.60
N HIS A 597 -7.31 -4.31 -24.88
CA HIS A 597 -6.37 -3.21 -24.66
C HIS A 597 -5.24 -3.17 -25.69
N ARG A 598 -4.65 -1.98 -25.91
CA ARG A 598 -3.71 -1.73 -27.01
C ARG A 598 -2.41 -2.53 -26.94
N VAL A 599 -1.90 -2.82 -25.74
CA VAL A 599 -0.72 -3.70 -25.59
C VAL A 599 -1.02 -5.12 -26.09
N GLY A 600 -2.24 -5.59 -25.88
CA GLY A 600 -2.72 -6.86 -26.39
C GLY A 600 -2.80 -6.88 -27.91
N ALA A 601 -3.43 -5.86 -28.50
CA ALA A 601 -3.48 -5.67 -29.96
C ALA A 601 -2.08 -5.63 -30.60
N LEU A 602 -1.11 -4.97 -29.95
CA LEU A 602 0.29 -4.97 -30.39
C LEU A 602 0.89 -6.39 -30.38
N ILE A 603 0.66 -7.16 -29.32
CA ILE A 603 1.20 -8.53 -29.17
C ILE A 603 0.62 -9.46 -30.22
N VAL A 604 -0.71 -9.48 -30.42
CA VAL A 604 -1.31 -10.33 -31.44
C VAL A 604 -0.96 -9.87 -32.86
N GLY A 605 -0.79 -8.57 -33.08
CA GLY A 605 -0.26 -8.03 -34.34
C GLY A 605 1.18 -8.49 -34.60
N ALA A 606 2.03 -8.49 -33.56
CA ALA A 606 3.39 -9.01 -33.64
C ALA A 606 3.42 -10.50 -33.96
N ARG A 607 2.63 -11.32 -33.25
CA ARG A 607 2.49 -12.76 -33.50
C ARG A 607 2.04 -13.02 -34.94
N GLN A 608 0.97 -12.37 -35.38
CA GLN A 608 0.41 -12.52 -36.73
C GLN A 608 1.43 -12.14 -37.82
N ALA A 609 2.09 -10.99 -37.68
CA ALA A 609 3.03 -10.48 -38.67
C ALA A 609 4.31 -11.32 -38.74
N MET A 610 4.84 -11.74 -37.59
CA MET A 610 6.09 -12.50 -37.52
C MET A 610 5.90 -13.94 -37.99
N LEU A 611 4.76 -14.57 -37.69
CA LEU A 611 4.46 -15.93 -38.12
C LEU A 611 3.68 -16.00 -39.44
N ARG A 612 3.31 -14.86 -40.03
CA ARG A 612 2.55 -14.79 -41.30
C ARG A 612 1.29 -15.67 -41.30
N THR A 613 0.47 -15.53 -40.26
CA THR A 613 -0.77 -16.31 -40.10
C THR A 613 -2.03 -15.50 -40.41
N ASP A 614 -3.11 -16.21 -40.70
CA ASP A 614 -4.43 -15.61 -40.94
C ASP A 614 -4.97 -14.95 -39.68
N VAL A 615 -4.82 -15.61 -38.54
CA VAL A 615 -5.28 -15.15 -37.22
C VAL A 615 -4.15 -15.28 -36.20
N ALA A 616 -4.17 -14.45 -35.18
CA ALA A 616 -3.34 -14.64 -33.98
C ALA A 616 -4.17 -14.45 -32.71
N ILE A 617 -3.79 -15.15 -31.65
CA ILE A 617 -4.43 -15.07 -30.33
C ILE A 617 -3.37 -14.91 -29.24
N ALA A 618 -3.71 -14.17 -28.17
CA ALA A 618 -2.93 -14.09 -26.94
C ALA A 618 -3.87 -13.98 -25.74
N ASN A 619 -3.71 -14.85 -24.75
CA ASN A 619 -4.51 -14.81 -23.53
C ASN A 619 -4.13 -13.60 -22.65
N ASN A 620 -5.10 -13.03 -21.94
CA ASN A 620 -4.92 -11.86 -21.08
C ASN A 620 -4.00 -12.14 -19.88
N GLY A 621 -3.93 -13.40 -19.43
CA GLY A 621 -3.06 -13.85 -18.34
C GLY A 621 -1.57 -13.81 -18.70
N GLY A 622 -1.25 -14.04 -19.98
CA GLY A 622 0.09 -13.97 -20.57
C GLY A 622 0.68 -12.55 -20.63
N ILE A 623 -0.17 -11.51 -20.52
CA ILE A 623 0.22 -10.10 -20.61
C ILE A 623 0.25 -9.50 -19.21
N ARG A 624 1.43 -9.19 -18.66
CA ARG A 624 1.56 -8.88 -17.23
C ARG A 624 1.50 -7.39 -16.91
N THR A 625 2.01 -6.53 -17.79
CA THR A 625 1.99 -5.07 -17.60
C THR A 625 1.78 -4.30 -18.91
N GLY A 626 1.46 -3.02 -18.79
CA GLY A 626 1.36 -2.11 -19.94
C GLY A 626 2.73 -1.59 -20.39
N ILE A 627 2.77 -0.78 -21.45
CA ILE A 627 4.02 -0.17 -21.94
C ILE A 627 3.92 1.36 -21.81
N PRO A 628 4.83 2.04 -21.09
CA PRO A 628 4.81 3.50 -21.01
C PRO A 628 5.15 4.15 -22.37
N ALA A 629 4.81 5.43 -22.53
CA ALA A 629 5.30 6.21 -23.66
C ALA A 629 6.80 6.52 -23.52
N GLY A 630 7.47 6.75 -24.65
CA GLY A 630 8.91 7.02 -24.71
C GLY A 630 9.74 5.78 -25.09
N PRO A 631 11.06 5.79 -24.80
CA PRO A 631 11.93 4.66 -25.06
C PRO A 631 11.47 3.42 -24.29
N VAL A 632 11.43 2.28 -24.96
CA VAL A 632 11.07 0.99 -24.38
C VAL A 632 12.25 0.06 -24.50
N THR A 633 12.71 -0.44 -23.36
CA THR A 633 13.87 -1.33 -23.27
C THR A 633 13.48 -2.79 -23.36
N PHE A 634 14.46 -3.66 -23.58
CA PHE A 634 14.27 -5.11 -23.54
C PHE A 634 13.71 -5.55 -22.18
N GLY A 635 14.26 -5.05 -21.07
CA GLY A 635 13.76 -5.35 -19.72
C GLY A 635 12.29 -4.99 -19.56
N ARG A 636 11.85 -3.85 -20.14
CA ARG A 636 10.44 -3.48 -20.09
C ARG A 636 9.54 -4.40 -20.91
N LEU A 637 9.98 -4.84 -22.10
CA LEU A 637 9.22 -5.80 -22.90
C LEU A 637 9.18 -7.18 -22.24
N TYR A 638 10.25 -7.57 -21.55
CA TYR A 638 10.31 -8.79 -20.75
C TYR A 638 9.23 -8.79 -19.66
N GLU A 639 9.07 -7.68 -18.92
CA GLU A 639 8.00 -7.54 -17.93
C GLU A 639 6.58 -7.63 -18.53
N VAL A 640 6.41 -7.35 -19.83
CA VAL A 640 5.11 -7.50 -20.51
C VAL A 640 4.82 -8.99 -20.77
N GLN A 641 5.81 -9.76 -21.21
CA GLN A 641 5.72 -11.19 -21.54
C GLN A 641 6.88 -11.99 -20.91
N PRO A 642 6.83 -12.30 -19.60
CA PRO A 642 7.99 -12.85 -18.89
C PRO A 642 8.11 -14.39 -18.95
N PHE A 643 7.13 -15.08 -19.52
CA PHE A 643 7.07 -16.55 -19.52
C PHE A 643 8.03 -17.20 -20.51
N GLY A 644 8.56 -16.44 -21.47
CA GLY A 644 9.42 -16.98 -22.52
C GLY A 644 8.72 -18.06 -23.34
N ASN A 645 7.44 -17.84 -23.64
CA ASN A 645 6.64 -18.84 -24.35
C ASN A 645 7.08 -18.94 -25.81
N GLY A 646 7.24 -20.17 -26.31
CA GLY A 646 7.52 -20.39 -27.72
C GLY A 646 6.28 -20.08 -28.55
N LEU A 647 6.44 -19.46 -29.71
CA LEU A 647 5.33 -19.29 -30.66
C LEU A 647 5.20 -20.51 -31.55
N VAL A 648 3.95 -20.88 -31.82
CA VAL A 648 3.59 -21.98 -32.70
C VAL A 648 2.57 -21.51 -33.74
N ARG A 649 2.60 -22.17 -34.90
CA ARG A 649 1.56 -22.07 -35.92
C ARG A 649 0.69 -23.32 -35.86
N LEU A 650 -0.63 -23.14 -35.84
CA LEU A 650 -1.61 -24.21 -35.96
C LEU A 650 -2.38 -24.06 -37.27
N THR A 651 -2.82 -25.19 -37.83
CA THR A 651 -3.78 -25.22 -38.94
C THR A 651 -5.11 -25.78 -38.42
N LEU A 652 -6.19 -25.02 -38.58
CA LEU A 652 -7.50 -25.37 -38.07
C LEU A 652 -8.61 -25.01 -39.06
N THR A 653 -9.74 -25.71 -38.96
CA THR A 653 -10.95 -25.39 -39.71
C THR A 653 -11.62 -24.13 -39.17
N GLY A 654 -12.47 -23.48 -39.97
CA GLY A 654 -13.27 -22.36 -39.49
C GLY A 654 -14.19 -22.71 -38.31
N ALA A 655 -14.70 -23.95 -38.27
CA ALA A 655 -15.48 -24.43 -37.13
C ALA A 655 -14.64 -24.47 -35.85
N GLN A 656 -13.43 -25.04 -35.91
CA GLN A 656 -12.50 -25.09 -34.79
C GLN A 656 -12.03 -23.69 -34.36
N LEU A 657 -11.84 -22.78 -35.31
CA LEU A 657 -11.50 -21.39 -35.00
C LEU A 657 -12.64 -20.70 -34.26
N ARG A 658 -13.89 -20.91 -34.69
CA ARG A 658 -15.07 -20.40 -33.99
C ARG A 658 -15.13 -20.94 -32.56
N GLU A 659 -14.93 -22.23 -32.37
CA GLU A 659 -14.94 -22.86 -31.04
C GLU A 659 -13.84 -22.29 -30.14
N THR A 660 -12.64 -22.09 -30.67
CA THR A 660 -11.53 -21.41 -29.98
C THR A 660 -11.91 -19.99 -29.53
N LEU A 661 -12.60 -19.24 -30.39
CA LEU A 661 -13.03 -17.87 -30.10
C LEU A 661 -14.25 -17.81 -29.16
N GLU A 662 -15.10 -18.84 -29.15
CA GLU A 662 -16.19 -18.99 -28.18
C GLU A 662 -15.64 -19.31 -26.78
N HIS A 663 -14.59 -20.13 -26.71
CA HIS A 663 -13.88 -20.39 -25.45
C HIS A 663 -13.33 -19.10 -24.85
N ALA A 664 -12.75 -18.24 -25.69
CA ALA A 664 -12.25 -16.93 -25.26
C ALA A 664 -13.34 -16.01 -24.67
N LEU A 665 -14.61 -16.38 -24.84
CA LEU A 665 -15.77 -15.65 -24.36
C LEU A 665 -16.51 -16.41 -23.26
N ALA A 666 -15.99 -17.52 -22.71
CA ALA A 666 -16.69 -18.46 -21.82
C ALA A 666 -17.29 -17.81 -20.55
N ASP A 667 -16.72 -16.72 -20.04
CA ASP A 667 -17.22 -15.96 -18.89
C ASP A 667 -18.05 -14.72 -19.26
N GLY A 668 -18.42 -14.59 -20.54
CA GLY A 668 -19.18 -13.46 -21.06
C GLY A 668 -18.35 -12.22 -21.34
N ARG A 669 -17.03 -12.28 -21.11
CA ARG A 669 -16.06 -11.24 -21.44
C ARG A 669 -14.86 -11.86 -22.16
N PRO A 670 -14.20 -11.14 -23.08
CA PRO A 670 -13.01 -11.64 -23.75
C PRO A 670 -11.86 -11.88 -22.77
N ASP A 671 -11.37 -13.10 -22.70
CA ASP A 671 -10.18 -13.46 -21.93
C ASP A 671 -8.88 -13.39 -22.75
N ALA A 672 -8.98 -13.03 -24.03
CA ALA A 672 -7.86 -12.99 -24.98
C ALA A 672 -7.96 -11.83 -25.99
N HIS A 673 -6.84 -11.45 -26.58
CA HIS A 673 -6.78 -10.59 -27.77
C HIS A 673 -6.70 -11.43 -29.04
N VAL A 674 -7.21 -10.88 -30.14
CA VAL A 674 -7.10 -11.50 -31.47
C VAL A 674 -6.72 -10.48 -32.54
N ALA A 675 -5.96 -10.95 -33.53
CA ALA A 675 -5.67 -10.21 -34.77
C ALA A 675 -6.10 -11.04 -35.98
N GLY A 676 -6.42 -10.38 -37.10
CA GLY A 676 -6.87 -11.06 -38.32
C GLY A 676 -8.34 -11.49 -38.34
N VAL A 677 -9.10 -11.19 -37.29
CA VAL A 677 -10.55 -11.41 -37.24
C VAL A 677 -11.22 -10.38 -36.33
N VAL A 678 -12.41 -9.94 -36.71
CA VAL A 678 -13.32 -9.15 -35.87
C VAL A 678 -14.45 -10.07 -35.41
N VAL A 679 -14.55 -10.24 -34.09
CA VAL A 679 -15.52 -11.08 -33.40
C VAL A 679 -16.61 -10.20 -32.79
N ARG A 680 -17.81 -10.24 -33.37
CA ARG A 680 -18.99 -9.62 -32.75
C ARG A 680 -19.71 -10.64 -31.89
N TYR A 681 -19.97 -10.33 -30.63
CA TYR A 681 -20.56 -11.28 -29.67
C TYR A 681 -21.60 -10.64 -28.76
N ASP A 682 -22.56 -11.43 -28.27
CA ASP A 682 -23.56 -11.04 -27.27
C ASP A 682 -23.25 -11.75 -25.94
N PRO A 683 -22.86 -11.01 -24.88
CA PRO A 683 -22.47 -11.61 -23.60
C PRO A 683 -23.63 -12.32 -22.88
N ARG A 684 -24.89 -12.02 -23.24
CA ARG A 684 -26.09 -12.60 -22.61
C ARG A 684 -26.41 -14.01 -23.11
N ARG A 685 -25.84 -14.41 -24.25
CA ARG A 685 -26.05 -15.75 -24.79
C ARG A 685 -25.31 -16.80 -23.94
N PRO A 686 -25.78 -18.06 -23.93
CA PRO A 686 -25.08 -19.15 -23.25
C PRO A 686 -23.63 -19.28 -23.76
N ALA A 687 -22.73 -19.72 -22.88
CA ALA A 687 -21.36 -20.04 -23.26
C ALA A 687 -21.33 -21.03 -24.44
N GLY A 688 -20.39 -20.85 -25.37
CA GLY A 688 -20.31 -21.62 -26.61
C GLY A 688 -21.24 -21.13 -27.73
N ARG A 689 -22.09 -20.13 -27.49
CA ARG A 689 -23.02 -19.56 -28.49
C ARG A 689 -23.06 -18.03 -28.46
N ARG A 690 -22.00 -17.37 -27.96
CA ARG A 690 -21.95 -15.92 -27.80
C ARG A 690 -21.62 -15.18 -29.08
N ILE A 691 -20.92 -15.80 -30.03
CA ILE A 691 -20.53 -15.17 -31.29
C ILE A 691 -21.75 -14.95 -32.18
N VAL A 692 -21.93 -13.70 -32.60
CA VAL A 692 -22.95 -13.27 -33.56
C VAL A 692 -22.40 -13.25 -34.99
N SER A 693 -21.16 -12.79 -35.18
CA SER A 693 -20.51 -12.80 -36.49
C SER A 693 -18.99 -12.75 -36.40
N LEU A 694 -18.33 -13.35 -37.39
CA LEU A 694 -16.87 -13.35 -37.57
C LEU A 694 -16.52 -12.76 -38.94
N THR A 695 -15.74 -11.68 -38.96
CA THR A 695 -15.35 -10.95 -40.19
C THR A 695 -13.83 -10.88 -40.31
N LEU A 696 -13.30 -11.22 -41.48
CA LEU A 696 -11.87 -11.13 -41.81
C LEU A 696 -11.51 -9.74 -42.40
N PRO A 697 -10.22 -9.31 -42.37
CA PRO A 697 -9.78 -7.96 -42.78
C PRO A 697 -10.17 -7.48 -44.19
N ARG A 698 -10.59 -8.39 -45.09
CA ARG A 698 -11.07 -8.09 -46.46
C ARG A 698 -12.60 -8.19 -46.60
N GLY A 699 -13.35 -8.15 -45.49
CA GLY A 699 -14.82 -8.26 -45.48
C GLY A 699 -15.37 -9.67 -45.67
N GLY A 700 -14.50 -10.68 -45.80
CA GLY A 700 -14.90 -12.09 -45.92
C GLY A 700 -15.47 -12.63 -44.61
N LYS A 701 -16.55 -13.41 -44.70
CA LYS A 701 -17.07 -14.19 -43.57
C LYS A 701 -16.20 -15.43 -43.35
N LEU A 702 -16.03 -15.82 -42.08
CA LEU A 702 -15.42 -17.10 -41.75
C LEU A 702 -16.26 -18.25 -42.33
N ARG A 703 -15.60 -19.23 -42.95
CA ARG A 703 -16.25 -20.42 -43.53
C ARG A 703 -15.84 -21.66 -42.75
N ASP A 704 -16.82 -22.37 -42.18
CA ASP A 704 -16.56 -23.44 -41.22
C ASP A 704 -15.67 -24.57 -41.76
N LYS A 705 -15.80 -24.93 -43.05
CA LYS A 705 -14.97 -25.97 -43.69
C LYS A 705 -13.64 -25.48 -44.27
N ALA A 706 -13.41 -24.16 -44.34
CA ALA A 706 -12.15 -23.63 -44.83
C ALA A 706 -11.05 -23.80 -43.78
N ARG A 707 -9.79 -23.92 -44.23
CA ARG A 707 -8.62 -23.97 -43.35
C ARG A 707 -8.05 -22.57 -43.14
N TYR A 708 -7.61 -22.32 -41.92
CA TYR A 708 -6.97 -21.08 -41.49
C TYR A 708 -5.71 -21.42 -40.69
N THR A 709 -4.76 -20.50 -40.68
CA THR A 709 -3.57 -20.56 -39.85
C THR A 709 -3.72 -19.65 -38.63
N LEU A 710 -3.40 -20.18 -37.45
CA LEU A 710 -3.44 -19.47 -36.17
C LEU A 710 -2.04 -19.38 -35.57
N ALA A 711 -1.63 -18.18 -35.19
CA ALA A 711 -0.46 -17.97 -34.34
C ALA A 711 -0.92 -17.90 -32.87
N ALA A 712 -0.35 -18.78 -32.05
CA ALA A 712 -0.54 -18.79 -30.60
C ALA A 712 0.81 -19.05 -29.93
N ASP A 713 0.88 -18.83 -28.63
CA ASP A 713 2.00 -19.35 -27.85
C ASP A 713 1.78 -20.82 -27.47
N ASP A 714 2.85 -21.51 -27.11
CA ASP A 714 2.88 -22.93 -26.75
C ASP A 714 2.05 -23.28 -25.51
N PHE A 715 1.78 -22.31 -24.63
CA PHE A 715 0.89 -22.44 -23.48
C PHE A 715 -0.57 -22.54 -23.93
N VAL A 716 -1.08 -21.54 -24.65
CA VAL A 716 -2.46 -21.55 -25.18
C VAL A 716 -2.65 -22.70 -26.15
N ALA A 717 -1.70 -22.95 -27.04
CA ALA A 717 -1.75 -24.06 -27.99
C ALA A 717 -1.65 -25.43 -27.31
N GLY A 718 -1.08 -25.51 -26.11
CA GLY A 718 -1.01 -26.70 -25.28
C GLY A 718 -2.27 -26.96 -24.44
N GLY A 719 -3.30 -26.11 -24.54
CA GLY A 719 -4.53 -26.23 -23.77
C GLY A 719 -4.55 -25.44 -22.46
N GLY A 720 -3.55 -24.57 -22.22
CA GLY A 720 -3.56 -23.63 -21.10
C GLY A 720 -4.79 -22.71 -21.14
N ASP A 721 -5.20 -22.17 -19.99
CA ASP A 721 -6.45 -21.42 -19.79
C ASP A 721 -7.72 -22.15 -20.30
N GLY A 722 -7.67 -23.48 -20.40
CA GLY A 722 -8.80 -24.30 -20.82
C GLY A 722 -8.99 -24.42 -22.33
N TYR A 723 -8.06 -23.95 -23.17
CA TYR A 723 -8.10 -24.05 -24.64
C TYR A 723 -7.87 -25.50 -25.17
N ALA A 724 -8.55 -26.49 -24.59
CA ALA A 724 -8.31 -27.92 -24.77
C ALA A 724 -8.37 -28.37 -26.24
N LEU A 725 -9.24 -27.76 -27.04
CA LEU A 725 -9.31 -28.04 -28.49
C LEU A 725 -7.94 -27.84 -29.16
N LEU A 726 -7.22 -26.75 -28.84
CA LEU A 726 -5.95 -26.44 -29.50
C LEU A 726 -4.88 -27.50 -29.23
N ALA A 727 -4.91 -28.12 -28.05
CA ALA A 727 -3.99 -29.21 -27.69
C ALA A 727 -4.15 -30.46 -28.56
N THR A 728 -5.32 -30.63 -29.22
CA THR A 728 -5.59 -31.76 -30.12
C THR A 728 -5.08 -31.54 -31.54
N LEU A 729 -4.67 -30.31 -31.87
CA LEU A 729 -4.31 -29.93 -33.23
C LEU A 729 -2.79 -30.06 -33.47
N PRO A 730 -2.36 -30.40 -34.70
CA PRO A 730 -0.96 -30.33 -35.09
C PRO A 730 -0.43 -28.90 -34.95
N ARG A 731 0.77 -28.78 -34.35
CA ARG A 731 1.46 -27.50 -34.11
C ARG A 731 2.85 -27.50 -34.71
N GLU A 732 3.19 -26.42 -35.41
CA GLU A 732 4.50 -26.18 -35.98
C GLU A 732 5.23 -25.13 -35.14
N PRO A 733 6.31 -25.49 -34.40
CA PRO A 733 7.12 -24.52 -33.68
C PRO A 733 7.74 -23.49 -34.62
N ALA A 734 7.60 -22.20 -34.31
CA ALA A 734 8.13 -21.13 -35.15
C ALA A 734 9.62 -20.83 -34.89
N GLY A 735 10.21 -21.44 -33.85
CA GLY A 735 11.59 -21.15 -33.43
C GLY A 735 11.79 -19.75 -32.85
N LEU A 736 10.70 -19.05 -32.50
CA LEU A 736 10.70 -17.72 -31.92
C LEU A 736 10.00 -17.76 -30.57
N SER A 737 10.54 -17.07 -29.56
CA SER A 737 9.73 -16.75 -28.38
C SER A 737 8.73 -15.64 -28.69
N ASP A 738 7.74 -15.53 -27.83
CA ASP A 738 6.76 -14.45 -27.86
C ASP A 738 7.42 -13.06 -27.69
N LEU A 739 8.46 -12.97 -26.87
CA LEU A 739 9.30 -11.79 -26.73
C LEU A 739 10.16 -11.50 -27.97
N ASP A 740 10.72 -12.53 -28.65
CA ASP A 740 11.45 -12.35 -29.91
C ASP A 740 10.55 -11.80 -31.01
N ALA A 741 9.32 -12.30 -31.09
CA ALA A 741 8.34 -11.80 -32.04
C ALA A 741 7.95 -10.35 -31.75
N LEU A 742 7.68 -10.00 -30.48
CA LEU A 742 7.33 -8.63 -30.10
C LEU A 742 8.48 -7.66 -30.37
N THR A 743 9.70 -8.00 -29.94
CA THR A 743 10.89 -7.16 -30.16
C THR A 743 11.24 -7.02 -31.64
N GLY A 744 11.17 -8.11 -32.40
CA GLY A 744 11.40 -8.13 -33.85
C GLY A 744 10.37 -7.32 -34.62
N TYR A 745 9.09 -7.40 -34.23
CA TYR A 745 8.01 -6.62 -34.83
C TYR A 745 8.17 -5.12 -34.54
N LEU A 746 8.41 -4.75 -33.29
CA LEU A 746 8.60 -3.35 -32.88
C LEU A 746 9.75 -2.66 -33.64
N ARG A 747 10.83 -3.38 -33.94
CA ARG A 747 11.96 -2.86 -34.74
C ARG A 747 11.61 -2.58 -36.20
N ARG A 748 10.56 -3.21 -36.74
CA ARG A 748 10.11 -3.05 -38.14
C ARG A 748 9.07 -1.94 -38.30
N LEU A 749 8.48 -1.45 -37.20
CA LEU A 749 7.47 -0.40 -37.24
C LEU A 749 8.09 1.00 -37.36
N PRO A 750 7.40 1.95 -38.01
CA PRO A 750 7.78 3.36 -37.99
C PRO A 750 7.91 3.88 -36.55
N GLN A 751 8.95 4.68 -36.30
CA GLN A 751 9.24 5.25 -34.99
C GLN A 751 8.83 6.74 -34.92
N PRO A 752 8.23 7.22 -33.82
CA PRO A 752 7.76 6.44 -32.68
C PRO A 752 6.55 5.56 -33.05
N VAL A 753 6.53 4.34 -32.51
CA VAL A 753 5.46 3.35 -32.74
C VAL A 753 4.13 3.90 -32.22
N GLU A 754 3.15 3.95 -33.10
CA GLU A 754 1.77 4.27 -32.80
C GLU A 754 0.90 3.03 -33.02
N VAL A 755 0.29 2.53 -31.94
CA VAL A 755 -0.59 1.37 -32.00
C VAL A 755 -2.03 1.85 -32.16
N THR A 756 -2.55 1.74 -33.37
CA THR A 756 -3.98 1.92 -33.65
C THR A 756 -4.75 0.69 -33.16
N ALA A 757 -5.77 0.90 -32.33
CA ALA A 757 -6.58 -0.20 -31.83
C ALA A 757 -7.57 -0.65 -32.92
N THR A 758 -7.30 -1.78 -33.56
CA THR A 758 -8.34 -2.48 -34.34
C THR A 758 -9.07 -3.42 -33.38
N PRO A 759 -10.39 -3.28 -33.19
CA PRO A 759 -11.09 -4.09 -32.21
C PRO A 759 -11.16 -5.56 -32.67
N GLY A 760 -10.54 -6.45 -31.89
CA GLY A 760 -10.63 -7.90 -32.07
C GLY A 760 -12.01 -8.41 -31.65
N PHE A 761 -12.41 -8.17 -30.40
CA PHE A 761 -13.76 -8.48 -29.90
C PHE A 761 -14.63 -7.21 -29.78
N VAL A 762 -15.89 -7.32 -30.19
CA VAL A 762 -16.88 -6.23 -30.16
C VAL A 762 -18.20 -6.76 -29.59
N ALA A 763 -18.57 -6.31 -28.39
CA ALA A 763 -19.87 -6.62 -27.82
C ALA A 763 -20.98 -5.96 -28.64
N VAL A 764 -22.02 -6.72 -28.99
CA VAL A 764 -23.26 -6.18 -29.55
C VAL A 764 -24.31 -6.11 -28.44
N ARG A 765 -25.05 -5.00 -28.40
CA ARG A 765 -26.16 -4.80 -27.46
C ARG A 765 -27.40 -5.55 -27.92
#